data_AF-A0A512L847-F1
#
_entry.id   AF-A0A512L847-F1
#
_cell.length_a   1.000
_cell.length_b   1.000
_cell.length_c   1.000
_cell.angle_alpha   90.00
_cell.angle_beta   90.00
_cell.angle_gamma   90.00
#
_symmetry.space_group_name_H-M   'P 1'
#
loop_
_entity.id
_entity.type
_entity.pdbx_description
1 polymer ?
#
loop_
_entity_poly.entity_id
_entity_poly.type
_entity_poly.pdbx_seq_one_letter_code
_entity_poly.pdbx_strand_id
1 'polypeptide(L)'
;MNNKPERSTSITYAALAYLCFVIYGSLVPLDFHAVPWNLALQHFGAIPWLAMDSISRADWVANLVLYVPLAFLLMWAQRPRSSAGYWAAGSVTLAVCVALALGIEFTQMYFPPRTVSLNDIVAEIIGSVLGVGLWLLIGEGIARRFAHLGERGDGALAAAFVLYLMGYLAVSFFPYDFVLASNELAARLANGRDGWLLSPAVCSGAARCTAKLVEEALAVVPLGALLAWRWLRVPGTARVVVAMGAGALLGVAIELTQLFLESGISQGASVLTRALGMGLGVAVYQRVLAQPMSARAWRWTRVLAVLALPFYLLALAVLLNGHRAHWLSWHDGLARLQEVHFLPFYYHYYTSEAVALTSLLFVVVAYAPFGMLAYLWRLGAVRRMGAAIPALLAMLVAMVAEFSKLFQPSEHPDPTNVLLAALAAAAAYRVLAWMSALNAPSTQLHSARQRAPAALATVSAAESQPQPGVARARSRINPLALVSAGILAWAVWRYPLGSLWLAGALLAYAVLLRRWPQAWLVALPAMLPVLDLAPFSGRFFFDEFDCLILATFAVVGWRRRGGRLAWRLSAAAWLLLALFTLSVAAAALIGAYPFPALDANSFSNYYSPYNALRVAKGLLWLLLLLPLLRLELDQDAARSQRLLTLGMTLGVLAAGISVLWERAAFTGLLNFSSDYRVVGMFSGMHTGGAYIEGYFATALPFVAWWALYSRGTLARWFGMGVFALGVYALMVTFARGGYIALLLGMTVLGAGMLLRRSGSLRTTRIMGGLALLLVLGGIAWPVVEGSYMQSRFATVQRDVHIRTAHWQEAIGMMNDGIATQLSGMGLGRYPETYFWRNTQGVRPASYRFVTQNDNTWLELGGGDALYFEQIVAVRPDQHYQLRFAARARQDQAELTVPVCEKWMLYSSACVWQTVHVGNTGGQWRHFVLDVDTARFSKHPWYAQRSVKLSFYNPNLGTRLDVDDVSLRDAAGRELVHNGSFSAGMDHWFFATDNHLPWHFKDLWLQLYFEQGGIGLALFAALVVYAFIALARRWREAEFPAPALAAALVAFLTVGVVDSLFDVPRMALLFYLLWAWTALRERHHLRRSVRASQRAQP
;
A
#
# COMPACT_ATOMS: atom_id res chain seq x y z
N MET A 1 -29.27 -26.10 2.06
CA MET A 1 -28.70 -26.93 3.15
C MET A 1 -27.18 -26.86 3.07
N ASN A 2 -26.55 -26.14 4.01
CA ASN A 2 -25.08 -26.00 4.08
C ASN A 2 -24.52 -27.11 4.98
N ASN A 3 -24.22 -28.28 4.41
CA ASN A 3 -23.36 -29.26 5.10
C ASN A 3 -21.93 -28.71 5.14
N LYS A 4 -21.66 -27.83 6.11
CA LYS A 4 -20.29 -27.50 6.50
C LYS A 4 -19.78 -28.68 7.34
N PRO A 5 -18.71 -29.38 6.94
CA PRO A 5 -18.13 -30.45 7.74
C PRO A 5 -17.71 -29.92 9.12
N GLU A 6 -17.82 -30.75 10.16
CA GLU A 6 -17.53 -30.41 11.55
C GLU A 6 -16.07 -30.01 11.80
N ARG A 7 -15.79 -29.38 12.96
CA ARG A 7 -14.42 -29.09 13.41
C ARG A 7 -13.63 -30.40 13.45
N SER A 8 -12.57 -30.50 12.67
CA SER A 8 -11.73 -31.69 12.64
C SER A 8 -10.72 -31.62 13.78
N THR A 9 -10.84 -32.52 14.75
CA THR A 9 -9.92 -32.66 15.88
C THR A 9 -8.46 -32.81 15.43
N SER A 10 -8.24 -33.44 14.26
CA SER A 10 -6.93 -33.63 13.65
C SER A 10 -6.23 -32.30 13.27
N ILE A 11 -6.99 -31.30 12.84
CA ILE A 11 -6.43 -29.98 12.48
C ILE A 11 -6.01 -29.21 13.73
N THR A 12 -6.76 -29.33 14.82
CA THR A 12 -6.37 -28.75 16.11
C THR A 12 -5.05 -29.36 16.60
N TYR A 13 -4.89 -30.68 16.52
CA TYR A 13 -3.62 -31.33 16.85
C TYR A 13 -2.47 -30.90 15.92
N ALA A 14 -2.74 -30.71 14.62
CA ALA A 14 -1.74 -30.20 13.70
C ALA A 14 -1.31 -28.76 14.04
N ALA A 15 -2.26 -27.89 14.41
CA ALA A 15 -1.97 -26.53 14.85
C ALA A 15 -1.13 -26.52 16.13
N LEU A 16 -1.46 -27.37 17.11
CA LEU A 16 -0.69 -27.51 18.35
C LEU A 16 0.70 -28.08 18.11
N ALA A 17 0.84 -29.11 17.28
CA ALA A 17 2.13 -29.68 16.93
C ALA A 17 3.02 -28.65 16.22
N TYR A 18 2.45 -27.86 15.30
CA TYR A 18 3.18 -26.79 14.62
C TYR A 18 3.54 -25.65 15.59
N LEU A 19 2.67 -25.28 16.53
CA LEU A 19 2.99 -24.33 17.59
C LEU A 19 4.18 -24.81 18.43
N CYS A 20 4.21 -26.08 18.84
CA CYS A 20 5.34 -26.67 19.55
C CYS A 20 6.62 -26.65 18.69
N PHE A 21 6.50 -26.88 17.39
CA PHE A 21 7.62 -26.79 16.45
C PHE A 21 8.18 -25.36 16.36
N VAL A 22 7.33 -24.33 16.30
CA VAL A 22 7.75 -22.92 16.31
C VAL A 22 8.51 -22.61 17.60
N ILE A 23 7.94 -22.94 18.76
CA ILE A 23 8.59 -22.69 20.06
C ILE A 23 9.93 -23.42 20.16
N TYR A 24 9.98 -24.70 19.78
CA TYR A 24 11.20 -25.49 19.83
C TYR A 24 12.25 -24.94 18.85
N GLY A 25 11.89 -24.72 17.59
CA GLY A 25 12.77 -24.24 16.54
C GLY A 25 13.39 -22.87 16.84
N SER A 26 12.68 -22.00 17.54
CA SER A 26 13.18 -20.69 17.96
C SER A 26 14.10 -20.74 19.19
N LEU A 27 14.10 -21.83 19.97
CA LEU A 27 14.87 -21.96 21.21
C LEU A 27 16.06 -22.92 21.14
N VAL A 28 16.10 -23.86 20.19
CA VAL A 28 17.30 -24.71 19.91
C VAL A 28 18.52 -23.79 19.73
N PRO A 29 19.70 -24.06 20.31
CA PRO A 29 20.18 -25.31 20.90
C PRO A 29 19.73 -25.61 22.34
N LEU A 30 18.87 -24.79 22.95
CA LEU A 30 18.42 -24.92 24.35
C LEU A 30 19.55 -24.78 25.39
N ASP A 31 20.57 -23.97 25.09
CA ASP A 31 21.62 -23.62 26.04
C ASP A 31 21.15 -22.47 26.96
N PHE A 32 20.59 -22.81 28.11
CA PHE A 32 19.98 -21.83 29.02
C PHE A 32 21.04 -21.13 29.88
N HIS A 33 21.09 -19.80 29.80
CA HIS A 33 21.89 -18.93 30.65
C HIS A 33 20.97 -17.99 31.43
N ALA A 34 21.07 -18.03 32.76
CA ALA A 34 20.21 -17.23 33.62
C ALA A 34 20.56 -15.74 33.54
N VAL A 35 19.61 -14.91 33.10
CA VAL A 35 19.71 -13.45 33.11
C VAL A 35 18.74 -12.88 34.15
N PRO A 36 19.17 -11.97 35.04
CA PRO A 36 18.27 -11.30 35.98
C PRO A 36 17.08 -10.64 35.27
N TRP A 37 15.87 -10.82 35.79
CA TRP A 37 14.61 -10.38 35.15
C TRP A 37 14.59 -8.88 34.82
N ASN A 38 15.13 -8.04 35.70
CA ASN A 38 15.23 -6.60 35.50
C ASN A 38 16.16 -6.24 34.33
N LEU A 39 17.28 -6.95 34.19
CA LEU A 39 18.24 -6.76 33.11
C LEU A 39 17.64 -7.23 31.78
N ALA A 40 16.94 -8.37 31.78
CA ALA A 40 16.21 -8.89 30.63
C ALA A 40 15.15 -7.88 30.14
N LEU A 41 14.33 -7.32 31.04
CA LEU A 41 13.36 -6.27 30.69
C LEU A 41 14.02 -5.01 30.10
N GLN A 42 15.14 -4.58 30.67
CA GLN A 42 15.87 -3.41 30.19
C GLN A 42 16.45 -3.66 28.78
N HIS A 43 17.07 -4.81 28.56
CA HIS A 43 17.60 -5.20 27.25
C HIS A 43 16.48 -5.36 26.22
N PHE A 44 15.36 -5.97 26.59
CA PHE A 44 14.20 -6.12 25.71
C PHE A 44 13.58 -4.76 25.32
N GLY A 45 13.58 -3.78 26.23
CA GLY A 45 13.14 -2.42 25.92
C GLY A 45 14.05 -1.65 24.96
N ALA A 46 15.28 -2.13 24.74
CA ALA A 46 16.32 -1.49 23.94
C ALA A 46 16.82 -2.36 22.77
N ILE A 47 16.03 -3.35 22.33
CA ILE A 47 16.41 -4.22 21.21
C ILE A 47 16.65 -3.42 19.92
N PRO A 48 17.74 -3.70 19.18
CA PRO A 48 18.12 -2.90 18.01
C PRO A 48 17.33 -3.28 16.75
N TRP A 49 17.31 -2.35 15.79
CA TRP A 49 17.09 -2.67 14.39
C TRP A 49 18.43 -3.16 13.80
N LEU A 50 18.47 -4.38 13.27
CA LEU A 50 19.68 -4.91 12.62
C LEU A 50 19.74 -4.42 11.17
N ALA A 51 20.94 -4.09 10.68
CA ALA A 51 21.16 -3.71 9.29
C ALA A 51 20.94 -4.92 8.38
N MET A 52 20.10 -4.78 7.36
CA MET A 52 19.71 -5.89 6.48
C MET A 52 20.73 -6.13 5.36
N ASP A 53 21.72 -6.98 5.61
CA ASP A 53 22.52 -7.64 4.57
C ASP A 53 21.79 -8.85 3.96
N SER A 54 22.38 -9.51 2.95
CA SER A 54 21.72 -10.63 2.26
C SER A 54 21.41 -11.83 3.17
N ILE A 55 22.20 -12.04 4.23
CA ILE A 55 22.06 -13.16 5.17
C ILE A 55 20.92 -12.87 6.17
N SER A 56 20.90 -11.68 6.76
CA SER A 56 19.81 -11.26 7.67
C SER A 56 18.45 -11.14 6.98
N ARG A 57 18.39 -10.94 5.65
CA ARG A 57 17.14 -11.03 4.87
C ARG A 57 16.58 -12.45 4.80
N ALA A 58 17.43 -13.46 4.65
CA ALA A 58 16.98 -14.86 4.62
C ALA A 58 16.39 -15.27 5.97
N ASP A 59 17.02 -14.87 7.07
CA ASP A 59 16.52 -15.10 8.43
C ASP A 59 15.18 -14.39 8.67
N TRP A 60 15.07 -13.12 8.24
CA TRP A 60 13.82 -12.36 8.30
C TRP A 60 12.67 -13.05 7.53
N VAL A 61 12.93 -13.53 6.31
CA VAL A 61 11.94 -14.27 5.52
C VAL A 61 11.59 -15.61 6.17
N ALA A 62 12.57 -16.30 6.78
CA ALA A 62 12.33 -17.54 7.51
C ALA A 62 11.36 -17.32 8.68
N ASN A 63 11.56 -16.28 9.50
CA ASN A 63 10.67 -15.91 10.60
C ASN A 63 9.25 -15.55 10.12
N LEU A 64 9.14 -14.84 9.00
CA LEU A 64 7.86 -14.56 8.33
C LEU A 64 7.16 -15.86 7.89
N VAL A 65 7.86 -16.72 7.15
CA VAL A 65 7.32 -17.98 6.61
C VAL A 65 6.98 -18.95 7.73
N LEU A 66 7.68 -18.91 8.86
CA LEU A 66 7.42 -19.74 10.04
C LEU A 66 6.02 -19.47 10.61
N TYR A 67 5.59 -18.21 10.70
CA TYR A 67 4.30 -17.83 11.30
C TYR A 67 3.09 -17.92 10.35
N VAL A 68 3.30 -17.90 9.02
CA VAL A 68 2.21 -18.03 8.03
C VAL A 68 1.40 -19.33 8.23
N PRO A 69 2.01 -20.53 8.29
CA PRO A 69 1.28 -21.78 8.54
C PRO A 69 0.65 -21.85 9.91
N LEU A 70 1.31 -21.30 10.95
CA LEU A 70 0.78 -21.28 12.32
C LEU A 70 -0.57 -20.55 12.36
N ALA A 71 -0.59 -19.30 11.89
CA ALA A 71 -1.81 -18.49 11.87
C ALA A 71 -2.89 -19.10 10.96
N PHE A 72 -2.50 -19.69 9.83
CA PHE A 72 -3.43 -20.40 8.93
C PHE A 72 -4.09 -21.60 9.62
N LEU A 73 -3.32 -22.44 10.32
CA LEU A 73 -3.81 -23.62 11.02
C LEU A 73 -4.68 -23.25 12.22
N LEU A 74 -4.33 -22.22 12.99
CA LEU A 74 -5.15 -21.70 14.09
C LEU A 74 -6.51 -21.19 13.61
N MET A 75 -6.53 -20.49 12.46
CA MET A 75 -7.78 -20.06 11.84
C MET A 75 -8.61 -21.25 11.33
N TRP A 76 -7.96 -22.27 10.78
CA TRP A 76 -8.62 -23.50 10.35
C TRP A 76 -9.25 -24.24 11.54
N ALA A 77 -8.53 -24.42 12.64
CA ALA A 77 -9.01 -25.10 13.84
C ALA A 77 -10.28 -24.43 14.41
N GLN A 78 -10.34 -23.09 14.40
CA GLN A 78 -11.48 -22.34 14.94
C GLN A 78 -12.73 -22.41 14.04
N ARG A 79 -12.54 -22.34 12.71
CA ARG A 79 -13.57 -22.44 11.65
C ARG A 79 -14.96 -21.82 11.99
N PRO A 80 -15.06 -20.49 12.13
CA PRO A 80 -16.29 -19.85 12.60
C PRO A 80 -17.47 -19.95 11.62
N ARG A 81 -18.70 -20.04 12.16
CA ARG A 81 -19.92 -20.19 11.33
C ARG A 81 -20.51 -18.85 10.86
N SER A 82 -20.23 -17.75 11.54
CA SER A 82 -20.72 -16.38 11.26
C SER A 82 -19.59 -15.45 10.82
N SER A 83 -19.93 -14.35 10.12
CA SER A 83 -18.94 -13.33 9.72
C SER A 83 -18.30 -12.62 10.91
N ALA A 84 -19.07 -12.34 11.97
CA ALA A 84 -18.54 -11.82 13.23
C ALA A 84 -17.58 -12.81 13.90
N GLY A 85 -17.86 -14.11 13.78
CA GLY A 85 -16.99 -15.17 14.28
C GLY A 85 -15.63 -15.22 13.58
N TYR A 86 -15.54 -14.90 12.26
CA TYR A 86 -14.24 -14.83 11.58
C TYR A 86 -13.39 -13.65 12.04
N TRP A 87 -14.01 -12.52 12.42
CA TRP A 87 -13.28 -11.41 13.03
C TRP A 87 -12.77 -11.78 14.42
N ALA A 88 -13.63 -12.33 15.28
CA ALA A 88 -13.22 -12.78 16.61
C ALA A 88 -12.09 -13.81 16.50
N ALA A 89 -12.21 -14.78 15.60
CA ALA A 89 -11.16 -15.78 15.39
C ALA A 89 -9.86 -15.19 14.82
N GLY A 90 -9.96 -14.24 13.89
CA GLY A 90 -8.80 -13.52 13.35
C GLY A 90 -8.09 -12.72 14.44
N SER A 91 -8.84 -11.95 15.23
CA SER A 91 -8.30 -11.18 16.35
C SER A 91 -7.66 -12.07 17.42
N VAL A 92 -8.31 -13.17 17.79
CA VAL A 92 -7.73 -14.14 18.74
C VAL A 92 -6.46 -14.76 18.17
N THR A 93 -6.47 -15.17 16.89
CA THR A 93 -5.27 -15.75 16.25
C THR A 93 -4.12 -14.77 16.23
N LEU A 94 -4.36 -13.52 15.81
CA LEU A 94 -3.32 -12.49 15.80
C LEU A 94 -2.82 -12.17 17.20
N ALA A 95 -3.71 -12.06 18.19
CA ALA A 95 -3.31 -11.83 19.58
C ALA A 95 -2.43 -12.96 20.11
N VAL A 96 -2.78 -14.22 19.82
CA VAL A 96 -1.98 -15.39 20.20
C VAL A 96 -0.63 -15.38 19.49
N CYS A 97 -0.59 -15.11 18.19
CA CYS A 97 0.68 -15.07 17.45
C CYS A 97 1.58 -13.90 17.87
N VAL A 98 1.02 -12.71 18.14
CA VAL A 98 1.78 -11.55 18.64
C VAL A 98 2.32 -11.83 20.04
N ALA A 99 1.51 -12.42 20.92
CA ALA A 99 1.96 -12.80 22.26
C ALA A 99 3.04 -13.88 22.21
N LEU A 100 2.93 -14.82 21.26
CA LEU A 100 3.95 -15.84 21.03
C LEU A 100 5.26 -15.23 20.53
N ALA A 101 5.20 -14.35 19.53
CA ALA A 101 6.34 -13.65 18.96
C ALA A 101 7.13 -12.90 20.04
N LEU A 102 6.45 -12.02 20.77
CA LEU A 102 7.04 -11.26 21.87
C LEU A 102 7.57 -12.18 22.98
N GLY A 103 6.85 -13.26 23.29
CA GLY A 103 7.24 -14.22 24.32
C GLY A 103 8.48 -15.03 23.95
N ILE A 104 8.58 -15.48 22.70
CA ILE A 104 9.73 -16.23 22.18
C ILE A 104 10.96 -15.33 22.16
N GLU A 105 10.87 -14.14 21.58
CA GLU A 105 11.96 -13.16 21.52
C GLU A 105 12.44 -12.77 22.92
N PHE A 106 11.51 -12.52 23.85
CA PHE A 106 11.88 -12.26 25.24
C PHE A 106 12.61 -13.46 25.87
N THR A 107 12.15 -14.68 25.57
CA THR A 107 12.74 -15.92 26.10
C THR A 107 14.13 -16.18 25.50
N GLN A 108 14.37 -15.83 24.24
CA GLN A 108 15.66 -16.02 23.56
C GLN A 108 16.82 -15.27 24.22
N MET A 109 16.55 -14.21 25.00
CA MET A 109 17.58 -13.55 25.83
C MET A 109 18.26 -14.49 26.82
N TYR A 110 17.59 -15.58 27.20
CA TYR A 110 18.11 -16.62 28.09
C TYR A 110 18.81 -17.76 27.35
N PHE A 111 18.87 -17.75 26.01
CA PHE A 111 19.38 -18.85 25.19
C PHE A 111 20.43 -18.39 24.16
N PRO A 112 21.61 -17.89 24.57
CA PRO A 112 22.70 -17.63 23.63
C PRO A 112 23.06 -18.93 22.87
N PRO A 113 23.45 -18.88 21.57
CA PRO A 113 23.80 -17.71 20.77
C PRO A 113 22.62 -17.03 20.06
N ARG A 114 21.35 -17.23 20.48
CA ARG A 114 20.20 -16.56 19.85
C ARG A 114 20.28 -15.05 19.97
N THR A 115 20.01 -14.37 18.86
CA THR A 115 19.97 -12.90 18.75
C THR A 115 18.53 -12.43 18.72
N VAL A 116 18.22 -11.40 19.51
CA VAL A 116 16.90 -10.77 19.56
C VAL A 116 16.88 -9.49 18.74
N SER A 117 15.82 -9.26 17.94
CA SER A 117 15.74 -8.09 17.08
C SER A 117 14.32 -7.58 16.85
N LEU A 118 14.18 -6.28 16.54
CA LEU A 118 12.89 -5.72 16.10
C LEU A 118 12.48 -6.23 14.72
N ASN A 119 13.45 -6.61 13.88
CA ASN A 119 13.18 -7.10 12.54
C ASN A 119 12.34 -8.39 12.61
N ASP A 120 12.72 -9.30 13.50
CA ASP A 120 12.09 -10.61 13.64
C ASP A 120 10.66 -10.52 14.17
N ILE A 121 10.43 -9.75 15.24
CA ILE A 121 9.09 -9.46 15.75
C ILE A 121 8.17 -8.95 14.62
N VAL A 122 8.68 -8.02 13.80
CA VAL A 122 7.90 -7.48 12.68
C VAL A 122 7.66 -8.55 11.61
N ALA A 123 8.65 -9.38 11.28
CA ALA A 123 8.53 -10.47 10.33
C ALA A 123 7.43 -11.46 10.74
N GLU A 124 7.44 -11.89 12.00
CA GLU A 124 6.50 -12.85 12.58
C GLU A 124 5.07 -12.29 12.62
N ILE A 125 4.90 -11.01 12.95
CA ILE A 125 3.60 -10.32 12.92
C ILE A 125 3.08 -10.25 11.47
N ILE A 126 3.93 -9.88 10.51
CA ILE A 126 3.55 -9.85 9.09
C ILE A 126 3.16 -11.26 8.63
N GLY A 127 3.96 -12.27 8.96
CA GLY A 127 3.67 -13.68 8.67
C GLY A 127 2.33 -14.13 9.23
N SER A 128 2.01 -13.72 10.46
CA SER A 128 0.73 -14.01 11.11
C SER A 128 -0.46 -13.39 10.39
N VAL A 129 -0.34 -12.11 10.00
CA VAL A 129 -1.36 -11.40 9.20
C VAL A 129 -1.56 -12.07 7.84
N LEU A 130 -0.46 -12.45 7.17
CA LEU A 130 -0.49 -13.16 5.90
C LEU A 130 -1.15 -14.55 6.05
N GLY A 131 -0.88 -15.28 7.13
CA GLY A 131 -1.49 -16.59 7.41
C GLY A 131 -3.00 -16.49 7.66
N VAL A 132 -3.45 -15.53 8.47
CA VAL A 132 -4.88 -15.23 8.66
C VAL A 132 -5.53 -14.84 7.34
N GLY A 133 -4.88 -13.94 6.58
CA GLY A 133 -5.30 -13.54 5.25
C GLY A 133 -5.49 -14.75 4.34
N LEU A 134 -4.46 -15.57 4.18
CA LEU A 134 -4.45 -16.78 3.32
C LEU A 134 -5.61 -17.72 3.66
N TRP A 135 -5.91 -17.91 4.94
CA TRP A 135 -7.09 -18.68 5.37
C TRP A 135 -8.40 -18.04 4.90
N LEU A 136 -8.58 -16.74 5.09
CA LEU A 136 -9.79 -16.03 4.66
C LEU A 136 -9.97 -16.03 3.13
N LEU A 137 -8.87 -16.08 2.37
CA LEU A 137 -8.86 -16.09 0.91
C LEU A 137 -9.18 -17.47 0.33
N ILE A 138 -8.40 -18.48 0.70
CA ILE A 138 -8.43 -19.81 0.07
C ILE A 138 -8.59 -20.96 1.07
N GLY A 139 -8.56 -20.69 2.38
CA GLY A 139 -8.63 -21.69 3.44
C GLY A 139 -9.84 -22.61 3.34
N GLU A 140 -11.03 -22.07 3.05
CA GLU A 140 -12.24 -22.91 2.84
C GLU A 140 -12.18 -23.76 1.56
N GLY A 141 -11.43 -23.33 0.55
CA GLY A 141 -11.16 -24.13 -0.66
C GLY A 141 -10.18 -25.26 -0.37
N ILE A 142 -9.08 -24.93 0.30
CA ILE A 142 -8.06 -25.89 0.76
C ILE A 142 -8.70 -26.91 1.70
N ALA A 143 -9.40 -26.47 2.73
CA ALA A 143 -10.00 -27.35 3.73
C ALA A 143 -11.09 -28.27 3.16
N ARG A 144 -11.83 -27.84 2.12
CA ARG A 144 -12.73 -28.73 1.38
C ARG A 144 -11.95 -29.78 0.59
N ARG A 145 -10.87 -29.40 -0.11
CA ARG A 145 -10.01 -30.34 -0.84
C ARG A 145 -9.30 -31.33 0.11
N PHE A 146 -8.88 -30.87 1.29
CA PHE A 146 -8.29 -31.71 2.32
C PHE A 146 -9.29 -32.69 2.93
N ALA A 147 -10.56 -32.30 3.10
CA ALA A 147 -11.60 -33.23 3.54
C ALA A 147 -11.74 -34.43 2.56
N HIS A 148 -11.49 -34.19 1.27
CA HIS A 148 -11.50 -35.24 0.25
C HIS A 148 -10.23 -36.11 0.20
N LEU A 149 -9.12 -35.77 0.90
CA LEU A 149 -7.94 -36.65 0.96
C LEU A 149 -8.25 -37.98 1.65
N GLY A 150 -9.23 -38.00 2.56
CA GLY A 150 -9.73 -39.20 3.21
C GLY A 150 -10.81 -39.96 2.43
N GLU A 151 -11.33 -39.37 1.35
CA GLU A 151 -12.37 -39.97 0.50
C GLU A 151 -11.75 -40.64 -0.73
N ARG A 152 -12.38 -41.68 -1.29
CA ARG A 152 -11.90 -42.38 -2.49
C ARG A 152 -12.31 -41.61 -3.77
N GLY A 153 -11.37 -41.34 -4.68
CA GLY A 153 -11.61 -40.83 -6.06
C GLY A 153 -11.16 -39.39 -6.36
N ASP A 154 -11.58 -38.83 -7.51
CA ASP A 154 -11.85 -37.40 -7.81
C ASP A 154 -11.06 -36.33 -7.03
N GLY A 155 -11.56 -36.08 -5.81
CA GLY A 155 -11.10 -34.97 -4.97
C GLY A 155 -9.73 -35.19 -4.33
N ALA A 156 -9.39 -36.44 -4.02
CA ALA A 156 -8.20 -36.79 -3.23
C ALA A 156 -6.90 -36.55 -4.02
N LEU A 157 -6.89 -36.97 -5.29
CA LEU A 157 -5.74 -36.80 -6.19
C LEU A 157 -5.57 -35.36 -6.66
N ALA A 158 -6.67 -34.60 -6.79
CA ALA A 158 -6.60 -33.17 -7.05
C ALA A 158 -5.98 -32.39 -5.87
N ALA A 159 -6.28 -32.82 -4.63
CA ALA A 159 -5.64 -32.26 -3.44
C ALA A 159 -4.15 -32.61 -3.39
N ALA A 160 -3.78 -33.85 -3.68
CA ALA A 160 -2.38 -34.29 -3.73
C ALA A 160 -1.57 -33.54 -4.80
N PHE A 161 -2.12 -33.28 -5.99
CA PHE A 161 -1.44 -32.48 -7.03
C PHE A 161 -1.10 -31.08 -6.53
N VAL A 162 -2.08 -30.39 -5.92
CA VAL A 162 -1.89 -29.03 -5.42
C VAL A 162 -0.87 -29.00 -4.29
N LEU A 163 -0.93 -29.96 -3.36
CA LEU A 163 0.01 -30.05 -2.25
C LEU A 163 1.43 -30.32 -2.71
N TYR A 164 1.61 -31.26 -3.64
CA TYR A 164 2.92 -31.56 -4.19
C TYR A 164 3.47 -30.36 -4.98
N LEU A 165 2.64 -29.67 -5.77
CA LEU A 165 3.07 -28.48 -6.52
C LEU A 165 3.51 -27.35 -5.57
N MET A 166 2.73 -27.09 -4.51
CA MET A 166 3.09 -26.10 -3.51
C MET A 166 4.39 -26.46 -2.80
N GLY A 167 4.55 -27.72 -2.36
CA GLY A 167 5.78 -28.19 -1.72
C GLY A 167 6.99 -28.12 -2.67
N TYR A 168 6.81 -28.49 -3.94
CA TYR A 168 7.84 -28.41 -4.96
C TYR A 168 8.31 -26.98 -5.19
N LEU A 169 7.39 -26.02 -5.31
CA LEU A 169 7.74 -24.60 -5.45
C LEU A 169 8.40 -24.04 -4.19
N ALA A 170 7.93 -24.40 -2.99
CA ALA A 170 8.56 -23.98 -1.74
C ALA A 170 10.01 -24.45 -1.65
N VAL A 171 10.28 -25.73 -1.95
CA VAL A 171 11.65 -26.26 -2.00
C VAL A 171 12.46 -25.63 -3.13
N SER A 172 11.83 -25.34 -4.28
CA SER A 172 12.50 -24.74 -5.44
C SER A 172 12.90 -23.29 -5.23
N PHE A 173 12.39 -22.57 -4.23
CA PHE A 173 12.73 -21.16 -3.98
C PHE A 173 13.44 -20.92 -2.66
N PHE A 174 13.59 -21.96 -1.84
CA PHE A 174 14.32 -21.92 -0.58
C PHE A 174 15.83 -21.68 -0.84
N PRO A 175 16.54 -20.83 -0.08
CA PRO A 175 16.18 -20.21 1.20
C PRO A 175 15.46 -18.85 1.10
N TYR A 176 14.96 -18.46 -0.07
CA TYR A 176 14.26 -17.19 -0.32
C TYR A 176 15.13 -15.92 -0.18
N ASP A 177 16.42 -16.03 -0.52
CA ASP A 177 17.42 -14.96 -0.51
C ASP A 177 17.34 -14.08 -1.77
N PHE A 178 16.24 -13.35 -1.91
CA PHE A 178 15.98 -12.52 -3.08
C PHE A 178 16.92 -11.32 -3.20
N VAL A 179 17.40 -11.07 -4.42
CA VAL A 179 18.20 -9.92 -4.82
C VAL A 179 17.29 -8.75 -5.18
N LEU A 180 17.41 -7.64 -4.46
CA LEU A 180 16.51 -6.48 -4.59
C LEU A 180 17.18 -5.25 -5.18
N ALA A 181 18.51 -5.18 -5.14
CA ALA A 181 19.29 -4.05 -5.63
C ALA A 181 20.04 -4.36 -6.94
N SER A 182 20.19 -3.35 -7.80
CA SER A 182 20.82 -3.53 -9.12
C SER A 182 22.30 -3.90 -9.06
N ASN A 183 23.02 -3.42 -8.05
CA ASN A 183 24.41 -3.75 -7.77
C ASN A 183 24.55 -5.20 -7.28
N GLU A 184 23.64 -5.67 -6.42
CA GLU A 184 23.58 -7.07 -5.99
C GLU A 184 23.31 -7.99 -7.18
N LEU A 185 22.36 -7.64 -8.07
CA LEU A 185 22.07 -8.43 -9.26
C LEU A 185 23.26 -8.49 -10.23
N ALA A 186 23.99 -7.38 -10.37
CA ALA A 186 25.21 -7.35 -11.17
C ALA A 186 26.31 -8.24 -10.57
N ALA A 187 26.52 -8.18 -9.25
CA ALA A 187 27.48 -9.03 -8.55
C ALA A 187 27.10 -10.51 -8.65
N ARG A 188 25.81 -10.82 -8.44
CA ARG A 188 25.24 -12.17 -8.62
C ARG A 188 25.52 -12.66 -10.05
N LEU A 189 25.15 -11.92 -11.08
CA LEU A 189 25.33 -12.38 -12.48
C LEU A 189 26.81 -12.59 -12.84
N ALA A 190 27.74 -11.92 -12.15
CA ALA A 190 29.17 -12.11 -12.32
C ALA A 190 29.73 -13.37 -11.61
N ASN A 191 29.00 -13.98 -10.65
CA ASN A 191 29.48 -15.12 -9.85
C ASN A 191 29.57 -16.46 -10.62
N GLY A 192 29.23 -16.49 -11.91
CA GLY A 192 29.44 -17.66 -12.79
C GLY A 192 28.59 -18.90 -12.47
N ARG A 193 27.54 -18.75 -11.66
CA ARG A 193 26.61 -19.85 -11.28
C ARG A 193 25.52 -20.13 -12.31
N ASP A 194 25.30 -19.24 -13.27
CA ASP A 194 24.30 -19.42 -14.33
C ASP A 194 24.90 -19.86 -15.65
N GLY A 195 24.08 -20.51 -16.46
CA GLY A 195 24.42 -20.78 -17.86
C GLY A 195 23.18 -20.87 -18.74
N TRP A 196 23.31 -20.42 -19.99
CA TRP A 196 22.22 -20.52 -20.96
C TRP A 196 21.71 -21.95 -21.17
N LEU A 197 22.60 -22.95 -21.08
CA LEU A 197 22.24 -24.37 -21.17
C LEU A 197 22.64 -25.15 -19.91
N LEU A 198 23.92 -25.11 -19.52
CA LEU A 198 24.44 -25.78 -18.33
C LEU A 198 25.25 -24.79 -17.50
N SER A 199 25.09 -24.84 -16.17
CA SER A 199 25.90 -24.05 -15.24
C SER A 199 27.31 -24.66 -15.07
N PRO A 200 28.40 -23.91 -15.30
CA PRO A 200 29.77 -24.40 -15.10
C PRO A 200 30.06 -24.76 -13.63
N ALA A 201 29.45 -24.04 -12.68
CA ALA A 201 29.64 -24.27 -11.25
C ALA A 201 29.05 -25.61 -10.79
N VAL A 202 27.89 -25.99 -11.34
CA VAL A 202 27.17 -27.22 -10.96
C VAL A 202 27.66 -28.42 -11.76
N CYS A 203 27.92 -28.23 -13.05
CA CYS A 203 28.39 -29.28 -13.95
C CYS A 203 29.93 -29.34 -14.03
N SER A 204 30.61 -29.32 -12.87
CA SER A 204 32.07 -29.47 -12.76
C SER A 204 32.58 -30.87 -13.16
N GLY A 205 31.70 -31.85 -13.31
CA GLY A 205 32.01 -33.19 -13.83
C GLY A 205 30.78 -33.94 -14.31
N ALA A 206 30.96 -34.86 -15.27
CA ALA A 206 29.85 -35.57 -15.94
C ALA A 206 28.93 -36.31 -14.97
N ALA A 207 29.49 -36.96 -13.94
CA ALA A 207 28.71 -37.70 -12.95
C ALA A 207 27.81 -36.79 -12.09
N ARG A 208 28.33 -35.67 -11.58
CA ARG A 208 27.54 -34.70 -10.79
C ARG A 208 26.47 -34.02 -11.64
N CYS A 209 26.82 -33.62 -12.86
CA CYS A 209 25.89 -32.99 -13.80
C CYS A 209 24.72 -33.95 -14.12
N THR A 210 25.02 -35.21 -14.42
CA THR A 210 23.99 -36.22 -14.70
C THR A 210 23.12 -36.47 -13.48
N ALA A 211 23.71 -36.62 -12.29
CA ALA A 211 22.95 -36.83 -11.05
C ALA A 211 21.96 -35.68 -10.80
N LYS A 212 22.39 -34.42 -10.96
CA LYS A 212 21.52 -33.26 -10.73
C LYS A 212 20.38 -33.17 -11.72
N LEU A 213 20.64 -33.38 -13.02
CA LEU A 213 19.61 -33.35 -14.04
C LEU A 213 18.58 -34.48 -13.88
N VAL A 214 19.03 -35.66 -13.44
CA VAL A 214 18.15 -36.80 -13.12
C VAL A 214 17.30 -36.50 -11.88
N GLU A 215 17.88 -35.94 -10.83
CA GLU A 215 17.17 -35.49 -9.63
C GLU A 215 16.02 -34.54 -9.98
N GLU A 216 16.29 -33.50 -10.78
CA GLU A 216 15.28 -32.52 -11.23
C GLU A 216 14.16 -33.17 -12.03
N ALA A 217 14.51 -34.07 -12.96
CA ALA A 217 13.52 -34.79 -13.75
C ALA A 217 12.63 -35.67 -12.87
N LEU A 218 13.22 -36.42 -11.94
CA LEU A 218 12.50 -37.32 -11.03
C LEU A 218 11.60 -36.56 -10.05
N ALA A 219 12.02 -35.38 -9.58
CA ALA A 219 11.22 -34.54 -8.69
C ALA A 219 9.89 -34.07 -9.31
N VAL A 220 9.80 -33.95 -10.65
CA VAL A 220 8.57 -33.51 -11.33
C VAL A 220 7.70 -34.67 -11.82
N VAL A 221 8.20 -35.92 -11.80
CA VAL A 221 7.44 -37.13 -12.19
C VAL A 221 6.09 -37.25 -11.45
N PRO A 222 5.99 -37.03 -10.12
CA PRO A 222 4.70 -37.11 -9.42
C PRO A 222 3.67 -36.09 -9.92
N LEU A 223 4.10 -34.87 -10.28
CA LEU A 223 3.22 -33.86 -10.87
C LEU A 223 2.67 -34.31 -12.22
N GLY A 224 3.51 -34.91 -13.07
CA GLY A 224 3.09 -35.49 -14.35
C GLY A 224 2.08 -36.63 -14.19
N ALA A 225 2.33 -37.56 -13.25
CA ALA A 225 1.44 -38.67 -12.96
C ALA A 225 0.07 -38.20 -12.45
N LEU A 226 0.04 -37.23 -11.54
CA LEU A 226 -1.18 -36.64 -10.97
C LEU A 226 -1.95 -35.80 -12.01
N LEU A 227 -1.25 -35.13 -12.93
CA LEU A 227 -1.87 -34.37 -14.03
C LEU A 227 -2.56 -35.29 -15.04
N ALA A 228 -1.91 -36.39 -15.43
CA ALA A 228 -2.48 -37.43 -16.30
C ALA A 228 -3.80 -37.98 -15.74
N TRP A 229 -3.85 -38.08 -14.41
CA TRP A 229 -5.00 -38.22 -13.54
C TRP A 229 -6.30 -37.61 -14.09
N ARG A 230 -6.28 -36.28 -14.16
CA ARG A 230 -7.49 -35.46 -14.07
C ARG A 230 -7.79 -34.60 -15.28
N TRP A 231 -6.77 -34.11 -15.99
CA TRP A 231 -6.93 -32.98 -16.93
C TRP A 231 -6.84 -33.37 -18.40
N LEU A 232 -6.34 -34.56 -18.70
CA LEU A 232 -6.08 -34.97 -20.07
C LEU A 232 -7.14 -35.97 -20.57
N ARG A 233 -8.29 -35.44 -21.01
CA ARG A 233 -9.29 -36.17 -21.83
C ARG A 233 -8.90 -36.21 -23.32
N VAL A 234 -7.60 -36.18 -23.61
CA VAL A 234 -7.02 -36.13 -24.97
C VAL A 234 -6.48 -37.54 -25.33
N PRO A 235 -6.44 -37.99 -26.59
CA PRO A 235 -5.85 -39.29 -26.95
C PRO A 235 -4.37 -39.43 -26.56
N GLY A 236 -3.90 -40.67 -26.34
CA GLY A 236 -2.70 -41.04 -25.55
C GLY A 236 -1.41 -40.23 -25.76
N THR A 237 -0.96 -40.03 -27.00
CA THR A 237 0.33 -39.35 -27.31
C THR A 237 0.27 -37.84 -27.07
N ALA A 238 -0.87 -37.20 -27.32
CA ALA A 238 -1.06 -35.77 -27.05
C ALA A 238 -0.98 -35.44 -25.55
N ARG A 239 -1.27 -36.40 -24.67
CA ARG A 239 -1.17 -36.23 -23.21
C ARG A 239 0.25 -35.97 -22.74
N VAL A 240 1.21 -36.72 -23.29
CA VAL A 240 2.62 -36.59 -22.92
C VAL A 240 3.14 -35.23 -23.37
N VAL A 241 2.82 -34.81 -24.59
CA VAL A 241 3.25 -33.51 -25.13
C VAL A 241 2.71 -32.33 -24.32
N VAL A 242 1.42 -32.35 -23.95
CA VAL A 242 0.83 -31.28 -23.12
C VAL A 242 1.47 -31.24 -21.73
N ALA A 243 1.77 -32.39 -21.13
CA ALA A 243 2.46 -32.45 -19.84
C ALA A 243 3.91 -31.97 -19.92
N MET A 244 4.63 -32.31 -21.00
CA MET A 244 5.97 -31.77 -21.27
C MET A 244 5.93 -30.25 -21.43
N GLY A 245 4.93 -29.72 -22.14
CA GLY A 245 4.73 -28.27 -22.27
C GLY A 245 4.43 -27.58 -20.93
N ALA A 246 3.60 -28.19 -20.08
CA ALA A 246 3.36 -27.70 -18.73
C ALA A 246 4.62 -27.74 -17.85
N GLY A 247 5.43 -28.80 -17.97
CA GLY A 247 6.72 -28.93 -17.29
C GLY A 247 7.74 -27.90 -17.77
N ALA A 248 7.77 -27.59 -19.08
CA ALA A 248 8.61 -26.55 -19.64
C ALA A 248 8.20 -25.15 -19.14
N LEU A 249 6.90 -24.84 -19.13
CA LEU A 249 6.39 -23.58 -18.57
C LEU A 249 6.73 -23.42 -17.08
N LEU A 250 6.57 -24.50 -16.31
CA LEU A 250 6.98 -24.54 -14.90
C LEU A 250 8.48 -24.32 -14.75
N GLY A 251 9.29 -24.95 -15.60
CA GLY A 251 10.74 -24.76 -15.66
C GLY A 251 11.11 -23.30 -15.93
N VAL A 252 10.58 -22.70 -17.00
CA VAL A 252 10.84 -21.29 -17.32
C VAL A 252 10.50 -20.37 -16.14
N ALA A 253 9.34 -20.58 -15.49
CA ALA A 253 8.95 -19.77 -14.33
C ALA A 253 9.95 -19.92 -13.16
N ILE A 254 10.40 -21.14 -12.87
CA ILE A 254 11.36 -21.40 -11.78
C ILE A 254 12.73 -20.82 -12.12
N GLU A 255 13.25 -21.10 -13.31
CA GLU A 255 14.58 -20.63 -13.75
C GLU A 255 14.67 -19.11 -13.81
N LEU A 256 13.60 -18.43 -14.25
CA LEU A 256 13.53 -16.96 -14.21
C LEU A 256 13.51 -16.41 -12.80
N THR A 257 12.83 -17.10 -11.87
CA THR A 257 12.77 -16.67 -10.46
C THR A 257 14.13 -16.90 -9.77
N GLN A 258 14.80 -18.01 -10.10
CA GLN A 258 16.12 -18.38 -9.60
C GLN A 258 17.22 -17.36 -9.95
N LEU A 259 17.09 -16.62 -11.06
CA LEU A 259 18.00 -15.51 -11.40
C LEU A 259 17.98 -14.37 -10.38
N PHE A 260 16.90 -14.25 -9.62
CA PHE A 260 16.73 -13.24 -8.58
C PHE A 260 16.99 -13.80 -7.18
N LEU A 261 17.58 -15.00 -7.05
CA LEU A 261 18.02 -15.59 -5.79
C LEU A 261 19.56 -15.59 -5.73
N GLU A 262 20.13 -15.17 -4.60
CA GLU A 262 21.59 -15.08 -4.42
C GLU A 262 22.25 -16.48 -4.46
N SER A 263 21.66 -17.45 -3.77
CA SER A 263 22.04 -18.87 -3.80
C SER A 263 21.52 -19.63 -5.03
N GLY A 264 20.69 -18.97 -5.85
CA GLY A 264 19.99 -19.61 -6.95
C GLY A 264 20.90 -20.06 -8.08
N ILE A 265 20.51 -21.13 -8.76
CA ILE A 265 21.17 -21.66 -9.96
C ILE A 265 20.16 -21.64 -11.09
N SER A 266 20.44 -20.88 -12.15
CA SER A 266 19.60 -20.83 -13.35
C SER A 266 20.31 -21.51 -14.53
N GLN A 267 19.67 -22.52 -15.13
CA GLN A 267 20.18 -23.17 -16.33
C GLN A 267 19.08 -23.68 -17.29
N GLY A 268 19.31 -23.49 -18.60
CA GLY A 268 18.34 -23.90 -19.62
C GLY A 268 18.03 -25.41 -19.65
N ALA A 269 19.00 -26.26 -19.30
CA ALA A 269 18.80 -27.71 -19.20
C ALA A 269 17.72 -28.09 -18.18
N SER A 270 17.56 -27.30 -17.11
CA SER A 270 16.57 -27.55 -16.08
C SER A 270 15.13 -27.33 -16.56
N VAL A 271 14.92 -26.54 -17.63
CA VAL A 271 13.62 -26.46 -18.33
C VAL A 271 13.31 -27.78 -19.04
N LEU A 272 14.32 -28.37 -19.68
CA LEU A 272 14.19 -29.64 -20.42
C LEU A 272 14.00 -30.82 -19.47
N THR A 273 14.74 -30.90 -18.36
CA THR A 273 14.60 -31.99 -17.37
C THR A 273 13.21 -31.99 -16.75
N ARG A 274 12.65 -30.83 -16.40
CA ARG A 274 11.27 -30.73 -15.87
C ARG A 274 10.21 -31.07 -16.91
N ALA A 275 10.40 -30.69 -18.18
CA ALA A 275 9.53 -31.11 -19.28
C ALA A 275 9.55 -32.64 -19.43
N LEU A 276 10.74 -33.25 -19.51
CA LEU A 276 10.92 -34.70 -19.61
C LEU A 276 10.36 -35.43 -18.39
N GLY A 277 10.61 -34.95 -17.17
CA GLY A 277 10.10 -35.51 -15.92
C GLY A 277 8.58 -35.53 -15.86
N MET A 278 7.93 -34.42 -16.27
CA MET A 278 6.47 -34.34 -16.32
C MET A 278 5.88 -35.29 -17.37
N GLY A 279 6.52 -35.41 -18.54
CA GLY A 279 6.15 -36.40 -19.57
C GLY A 279 6.32 -37.85 -19.11
N LEU A 280 7.44 -38.15 -18.43
CA LEU A 280 7.73 -39.45 -17.83
C LEU A 280 6.67 -39.81 -16.78
N GLY A 281 6.25 -38.86 -15.95
CA GLY A 281 5.15 -39.04 -15.00
C GLY A 281 3.85 -39.48 -15.65
N VAL A 282 3.46 -38.86 -16.77
CA VAL A 282 2.28 -39.28 -17.53
C VAL A 282 2.45 -40.71 -18.07
N ALA A 283 3.62 -41.04 -18.62
CA ALA A 283 3.89 -42.37 -19.17
C ALA A 283 3.87 -43.47 -18.10
N VAL A 284 4.48 -43.21 -16.94
CA VAL A 284 4.45 -44.10 -15.76
C VAL A 284 3.02 -44.30 -15.29
N TYR A 285 2.25 -43.22 -15.19
CA TYR A 285 0.85 -43.34 -14.79
C TYR A 285 0.04 -44.21 -15.76
N GLN A 286 0.14 -43.98 -17.08
CA GLN A 286 -0.63 -44.72 -18.08
C GLN A 286 -0.28 -46.21 -18.18
N ARG A 287 1.01 -46.54 -18.08
CA ARG A 287 1.50 -47.92 -18.29
C ARG A 287 1.55 -48.75 -17.01
N VAL A 288 1.77 -48.12 -15.86
CA VAL A 288 2.06 -48.82 -14.60
C VAL A 288 0.97 -48.59 -13.56
N LEU A 289 0.55 -47.34 -13.33
CA LEU A 289 -0.35 -47.02 -12.22
C LEU A 289 -1.85 -47.14 -12.57
N ALA A 290 -2.23 -46.89 -13.83
CA ALA A 290 -3.63 -46.87 -14.26
C ALA A 290 -4.22 -48.27 -14.53
N GLN A 291 -3.37 -49.30 -14.70
CA GLN A 291 -3.83 -50.66 -14.94
C GLN A 291 -3.69 -51.52 -13.67
N PRO A 292 -4.71 -52.33 -13.31
CA PRO A 292 -4.57 -53.27 -12.21
C PRO A 292 -3.48 -54.30 -12.53
N MET A 293 -2.41 -54.32 -11.73
CA MET A 293 -1.33 -55.28 -11.91
C MET A 293 -1.85 -56.72 -11.85
N SER A 294 -1.51 -57.53 -12.87
CA SER A 294 -1.85 -58.95 -12.89
C SER A 294 -1.18 -59.72 -11.75
N ALA A 295 -1.75 -60.85 -11.34
CA ALA A 295 -1.15 -61.70 -10.30
C ALA A 295 0.27 -62.16 -10.65
N ARG A 296 0.57 -62.35 -11.94
CA ARG A 296 1.90 -62.68 -12.46
C ARG A 296 2.86 -61.50 -12.33
N ALA A 297 2.44 -60.30 -12.70
CA ALA A 297 3.24 -59.08 -12.51
C ALA A 297 3.57 -58.88 -11.02
N TRP A 298 2.59 -59.02 -10.13
CA TRP A 298 2.81 -58.95 -8.68
C TRP A 298 3.85 -59.95 -8.16
N ARG A 299 3.87 -61.20 -8.65
CA ARG A 299 4.88 -62.20 -8.26
C ARG A 299 6.29 -61.77 -8.68
N TRP A 300 6.47 -61.36 -9.94
CA TRP A 300 7.78 -60.92 -10.44
C TRP A 300 8.26 -59.64 -9.75
N THR A 301 7.36 -58.71 -9.46
CA THR A 301 7.70 -57.47 -8.74
C THR A 301 8.20 -57.76 -7.33
N ARG A 302 7.64 -58.78 -6.65
CA ARG A 302 8.15 -59.24 -5.35
C ARG A 302 9.53 -59.87 -5.46
N VAL A 303 9.75 -60.73 -6.45
CA VAL A 303 11.07 -61.35 -6.67
C VAL A 303 12.13 -60.28 -6.94
N LEU A 304 11.82 -59.32 -7.82
CA LEU A 304 12.71 -58.20 -8.12
C LEU A 304 12.96 -57.32 -6.89
N ALA A 305 11.94 -57.07 -6.05
CA ALA A 305 12.10 -56.31 -4.81
C ALA A 305 13.01 -57.02 -3.79
N VAL A 306 12.93 -58.36 -3.67
CA VAL A 306 13.86 -59.16 -2.84
C VAL A 306 15.28 -59.06 -3.40
N LEU A 307 15.43 -59.26 -4.71
CA LEU A 307 16.73 -59.24 -5.37
C LEU A 307 17.37 -57.85 -5.32
N ALA A 308 16.59 -56.78 -5.35
CA ALA A 308 17.06 -55.40 -5.27
C ALA A 308 17.50 -54.98 -3.87
N LEU A 309 16.97 -55.62 -2.81
CA LEU A 309 17.28 -55.26 -1.42
C LEU A 309 18.79 -55.28 -1.08
N PRO A 310 19.56 -56.36 -1.36
CA PRO A 310 21.00 -56.37 -1.03
C PRO A 310 21.78 -55.30 -1.79
N PHE A 311 21.45 -55.04 -3.06
CA PHE A 311 22.11 -53.97 -3.84
C PHE A 311 21.75 -52.59 -3.31
N TYR A 312 20.50 -52.38 -2.89
CA TYR A 312 20.08 -51.14 -2.25
C TYR A 312 20.78 -50.93 -0.90
N LEU A 313 20.87 -51.96 -0.05
CA LEU A 313 21.58 -51.87 1.23
C LEU A 313 23.08 -51.60 1.04
N LEU A 314 23.70 -52.21 0.03
CA LEU A 314 25.08 -51.93 -0.35
C LEU A 314 25.24 -50.49 -0.85
N ALA A 315 24.35 -50.02 -1.72
CA ALA A 315 24.36 -48.65 -2.22
C ALA A 315 24.18 -47.63 -1.09
N LEU A 316 23.25 -47.90 -0.16
CA LEU A 316 23.01 -47.07 1.02
C LEU A 316 24.23 -47.04 1.94
N ALA A 317 24.86 -48.19 2.22
CA ALA A 317 26.07 -48.26 3.02
C ALA A 317 27.24 -47.49 2.39
N VAL A 318 27.39 -47.58 1.07
CA VAL A 318 28.37 -46.81 0.29
C VAL A 318 28.10 -45.31 0.36
N LEU A 319 26.84 -44.91 0.20
CA LEU A 319 26.43 -43.49 0.20
C LEU A 319 26.62 -42.83 1.56
N LEU A 320 26.43 -43.58 2.64
CA LEU A 320 26.47 -43.04 4.01
C LEU A 320 27.86 -43.03 4.63
N ASN A 321 28.80 -43.85 4.15
CA ASN A 321 30.14 -44.01 4.75
C ASN A 321 31.30 -43.47 3.89
N GLY A 322 31.00 -42.88 2.73
CA GLY A 322 32.00 -42.41 1.79
C GLY A 322 32.93 -43.51 1.26
N HIS A 323 33.78 -43.19 0.28
CA HIS A 323 34.68 -44.17 -0.35
C HIS A 323 36.10 -44.20 0.23
N ARG A 324 36.46 -43.30 1.17
CA ARG A 324 37.88 -43.07 1.56
C ARG A 324 38.10 -42.55 3.00
N ALA A 325 37.33 -42.98 3.99
CA ALA A 325 37.62 -42.63 5.38
C ALA A 325 38.59 -43.64 6.01
N HIS A 326 39.69 -43.17 6.62
CA HIS A 326 40.46 -43.97 7.57
C HIS A 326 39.58 -44.21 8.80
N TRP A 327 39.33 -45.48 9.15
CA TRP A 327 38.53 -45.83 10.32
C TRP A 327 39.37 -45.66 11.59
N LEU A 328 38.78 -45.03 12.61
CA LEU A 328 39.36 -44.89 13.93
C LEU A 328 39.38 -46.23 14.68
N SER A 329 40.23 -46.32 15.71
CA SER A 329 40.23 -47.47 16.60
C SER A 329 38.92 -47.56 17.39
N TRP A 330 38.60 -48.74 17.93
CA TRP A 330 37.37 -48.95 18.71
C TRP A 330 37.28 -48.02 19.93
N HIS A 331 38.42 -47.74 20.56
CA HIS A 331 38.49 -46.85 21.72
C HIS A 331 38.23 -45.38 21.33
N ASP A 332 38.90 -44.89 20.29
CA ASP A 332 38.77 -43.51 19.82
C ASP A 332 37.35 -43.21 19.30
N GLY A 333 36.73 -44.18 18.60
CA GLY A 333 35.35 -44.03 18.12
C GLY A 333 34.33 -43.95 19.25
N LEU A 334 34.46 -44.78 20.29
CA LEU A 334 33.56 -44.74 21.45
C LEU A 334 33.74 -43.49 22.32
N ALA A 335 34.96 -42.95 22.40
CA ALA A 335 35.22 -41.71 23.13
C ALA A 335 34.39 -40.54 22.57
N ARG A 336 34.21 -40.48 21.24
CA ARG A 336 33.40 -39.46 20.55
C ARG A 336 31.91 -39.54 20.85
N LEU A 337 31.41 -40.62 21.45
CA LEU A 337 30.00 -40.72 21.85
C LEU A 337 29.62 -39.63 22.87
N GLN A 338 30.56 -39.21 23.72
CA GLN A 338 30.34 -38.15 24.71
C GLN A 338 30.15 -36.77 24.08
N GLU A 339 30.61 -36.59 22.84
CA GLU A 339 30.51 -35.33 22.07
C GLU A 339 29.22 -35.27 21.24
N VAL A 340 28.41 -36.35 21.21
CA VAL A 340 27.18 -36.39 20.42
C VAL A 340 26.04 -35.67 21.13
N HIS A 341 25.51 -34.63 20.50
CA HIS A 341 24.28 -33.97 20.92
C HIS A 341 23.05 -34.73 20.41
N PHE A 342 22.22 -35.21 21.34
CA PHE A 342 21.00 -35.97 21.05
C PHE A 342 19.75 -35.12 20.79
N LEU A 343 19.88 -33.79 20.90
CA LEU A 343 18.80 -32.84 20.63
C LEU A 343 18.44 -32.86 19.13
N PRO A 344 17.16 -33.13 18.77
CA PRO A 344 16.73 -33.08 17.37
C PRO A 344 17.06 -31.72 16.71
N PHE A 345 17.56 -31.75 15.49
CA PHE A 345 17.95 -30.56 14.71
C PHE A 345 19.09 -29.72 15.32
N TYR A 346 19.78 -30.17 16.37
CA TYR A 346 20.93 -29.46 16.95
C TYR A 346 22.00 -29.13 15.90
N TYR A 347 22.42 -30.12 15.12
CA TYR A 347 23.45 -29.92 14.09
C TYR A 347 22.93 -29.11 12.90
N HIS A 348 21.64 -29.18 12.60
CA HIS A 348 21.03 -28.41 11.52
C HIS A 348 21.04 -26.90 11.81
N TYR A 349 20.98 -26.51 13.09
CA TYR A 349 21.07 -25.11 13.53
C TYR A 349 22.43 -24.46 13.23
N TYR A 350 23.53 -25.21 13.37
CA TYR A 350 24.89 -24.68 13.15
C TYR A 350 25.35 -24.75 11.69
N THR A 351 24.42 -25.00 10.76
CA THR A 351 24.68 -25.03 9.32
C THR A 351 23.75 -24.04 8.62
N SER A 352 24.12 -23.59 7.42
CA SER A 352 23.20 -22.78 6.61
C SER A 352 21.90 -23.54 6.35
N GLU A 353 20.81 -22.81 6.24
CA GLU A 353 19.46 -23.31 6.00
C GLU A 353 19.42 -24.22 4.77
N ALA A 354 20.11 -23.84 3.69
CA ALA A 354 20.19 -24.62 2.46
C ALA A 354 20.84 -25.99 2.68
N VAL A 355 21.96 -26.04 3.42
CA VAL A 355 22.65 -27.29 3.77
C VAL A 355 21.75 -28.16 4.65
N ALA A 356 21.12 -27.58 5.67
CA ALA A 356 20.16 -28.28 6.53
C ALA A 356 19.01 -28.92 5.72
N LEU A 357 18.42 -28.18 4.77
CA LEU A 357 17.35 -28.71 3.92
C LEU A 357 17.85 -29.83 3.00
N THR A 358 19.01 -29.67 2.37
CA THR A 358 19.58 -30.72 1.50
C THR A 358 19.89 -32.00 2.28
N SER A 359 20.42 -31.89 3.49
CA SER A 359 20.62 -33.02 4.41
C SER A 359 19.30 -33.73 4.72
N LEU A 360 18.26 -32.98 5.09
CA LEU A 360 16.94 -33.54 5.37
C LEU A 360 16.35 -34.27 4.15
N LEU A 361 16.40 -33.66 2.97
CA LEU A 361 15.89 -34.26 1.72
C LEU A 361 16.66 -35.52 1.36
N PHE A 362 17.98 -35.50 1.54
CA PHE A 362 18.84 -36.65 1.33
C PHE A 362 18.42 -37.84 2.20
N VAL A 363 18.23 -37.64 3.50
CA VAL A 363 17.77 -38.71 4.42
C VAL A 363 16.39 -39.22 4.03
N VAL A 364 15.47 -38.33 3.68
CA VAL A 364 14.12 -38.73 3.24
C VAL A 364 14.19 -39.63 1.99
N VAL A 365 14.97 -39.24 0.99
CA VAL A 365 15.15 -40.03 -0.25
C VAL A 365 15.88 -41.34 0.02
N ALA A 366 16.91 -41.32 0.86
CA ALA A 366 17.73 -42.48 1.18
C ALA A 366 16.92 -43.58 1.88
N TYR A 367 16.00 -43.23 2.79
CA TYR A 367 15.25 -44.22 3.60
C TYR A 367 13.81 -44.47 3.13
N ALA A 368 13.22 -43.63 2.27
CA ALA A 368 11.90 -43.88 1.67
C ALA A 368 11.74 -45.28 1.02
N PRO A 369 12.75 -45.87 0.35
CA PRO A 369 12.64 -47.21 -0.26
C PRO A 369 12.26 -48.31 0.72
N PHE A 370 12.59 -48.21 2.03
CA PHE A 370 12.12 -49.18 3.03
C PHE A 370 10.59 -49.27 3.08
N GLY A 371 9.91 -48.12 3.03
CA GLY A 371 8.45 -48.06 2.96
C GLY A 371 7.90 -48.60 1.64
N MET A 372 8.57 -48.33 0.53
CA MET A 372 8.17 -48.80 -0.80
C MET A 372 8.29 -50.31 -0.94
N LEU A 373 9.42 -50.89 -0.53
CA LEU A 373 9.67 -52.32 -0.56
C LEU A 373 8.71 -53.07 0.38
N ALA A 374 8.47 -52.55 1.58
CA ALA A 374 7.49 -53.13 2.52
C ALA A 374 6.07 -53.15 1.94
N TYR A 375 5.67 -52.10 1.22
CA TYR A 375 4.39 -52.05 0.52
C TYR A 375 4.31 -53.10 -0.61
N LEU A 376 5.36 -53.22 -1.42
CA LEU A 376 5.43 -54.18 -2.54
C LEU A 376 5.47 -55.64 -2.09
N TRP A 377 6.07 -55.93 -0.93
CA TRP A 377 6.17 -57.29 -0.40
C TRP A 377 4.85 -57.88 0.09
N ARG A 378 3.94 -57.06 0.66
CA ARG A 378 2.63 -57.51 1.22
C ARG A 378 2.72 -58.74 2.13
N LEU A 379 3.72 -58.80 3.03
CA LEU A 379 3.80 -59.85 4.07
C LEU A 379 2.61 -59.76 5.04
N GLY A 380 2.05 -60.89 5.45
CA GLY A 380 0.84 -60.94 6.31
C GLY A 380 0.97 -60.20 7.64
N ALA A 381 2.18 -60.14 8.22
CA ALA A 381 2.50 -59.38 9.43
C ALA A 381 2.55 -57.85 9.18
N VAL A 382 3.13 -57.41 8.06
CA VAL A 382 3.17 -56.00 7.62
C VAL A 382 1.78 -55.45 7.33
N ARG A 383 0.86 -56.31 6.87
CA ARG A 383 -0.55 -55.92 6.67
C ARG A 383 -1.29 -55.63 7.97
N ARG A 384 -0.89 -56.21 9.11
CA ARG A 384 -1.50 -55.98 10.43
C ARG A 384 -0.92 -54.77 11.16
N MET A 385 0.40 -54.56 11.09
CA MET A 385 1.09 -53.47 11.80
C MET A 385 1.31 -52.20 10.94
N GLY A 386 1.03 -52.26 9.64
CA GLY A 386 1.03 -51.10 8.75
C GLY A 386 2.40 -50.43 8.62
N ALA A 387 2.43 -49.10 8.76
CA ALA A 387 3.64 -48.28 8.57
C ALA A 387 4.68 -48.43 9.70
N ALA A 388 4.35 -49.08 10.82
CA ALA A 388 5.26 -49.19 11.97
C ALA A 388 6.48 -50.08 11.68
N ILE A 389 6.30 -51.19 10.96
CA ILE A 389 7.40 -52.10 10.62
C ILE A 389 8.46 -51.44 9.73
N PRO A 390 8.11 -50.82 8.58
CA PRO A 390 9.11 -50.15 7.76
C PRO A 390 9.76 -48.96 8.49
N ALA A 391 9.04 -48.28 9.38
CA ALA A 391 9.61 -47.21 10.22
C ALA A 391 10.69 -47.75 11.17
N LEU A 392 10.40 -48.84 11.91
CA LEU A 392 11.35 -49.47 12.83
C LEU A 392 12.57 -50.04 12.09
N LEU A 393 12.37 -50.66 10.92
CA LEU A 393 13.48 -51.17 10.11
C LEU A 393 14.39 -50.04 9.61
N ALA A 394 13.81 -48.95 9.08
CA ALA A 394 14.60 -47.79 8.66
C ALA A 394 15.32 -47.15 9.84
N MET A 395 14.66 -47.05 11.01
CA MET A 395 15.25 -46.54 12.24
C MET A 395 16.45 -47.37 12.70
N LEU A 396 16.35 -48.71 12.70
CA LEU A 396 17.45 -49.60 13.08
C LEU A 396 18.64 -49.47 12.12
N VAL A 397 18.37 -49.43 10.81
CA VAL A 397 19.44 -49.26 9.80
C VAL A 397 20.08 -47.87 9.91
N ALA A 398 19.29 -46.82 10.13
CA ALA A 398 19.81 -45.48 10.35
C ALA A 398 20.64 -45.39 11.64
N MET A 399 20.21 -46.05 12.71
CA MET A 399 20.97 -46.09 13.96
C MET A 399 22.33 -46.77 13.76
N VAL A 400 22.40 -47.86 13.00
CA VAL A 400 23.68 -48.51 12.64
C VAL A 400 24.56 -47.60 11.78
N ALA A 401 23.97 -46.92 10.79
CA ALA A 401 24.69 -46.00 9.93
C ALA A 401 25.25 -44.79 10.70
N GLU A 402 24.43 -44.12 11.50
CA GLU A 402 24.87 -42.99 12.34
C GLU A 402 25.88 -43.43 13.40
N PHE A 403 25.71 -44.62 13.99
CA PHE A 403 26.71 -45.18 14.90
C PHE A 403 28.05 -45.44 14.21
N SER A 404 28.05 -45.88 12.94
CA SER A 404 29.29 -46.10 12.19
C SER A 404 30.08 -44.82 11.91
N LYS A 405 29.44 -43.64 11.93
CA LYS A 405 30.12 -42.35 11.77
C LYS A 405 31.01 -41.97 12.95
N LEU A 406 30.78 -42.54 14.14
CA LEU A 406 31.67 -42.36 15.29
C LEU A 406 33.11 -42.77 14.95
N PHE A 407 33.27 -43.79 14.11
CA PHE A 407 34.56 -44.34 13.70
C PHE A 407 35.16 -43.63 12.49
N GLN A 408 34.54 -42.55 11.99
CA GLN A 408 35.00 -41.79 10.82
C GLN A 408 35.43 -40.37 11.23
N PRO A 409 36.71 -39.99 11.06
CA PRO A 409 37.22 -38.71 11.56
C PRO A 409 36.53 -37.46 10.98
N SER A 410 36.08 -37.53 9.73
CA SER A 410 35.50 -36.40 8.99
C SER A 410 33.98 -36.27 9.12
N GLU A 411 33.32 -37.23 9.80
CA GLU A 411 31.86 -37.31 9.88
C GLU A 411 31.40 -37.19 11.33
N HIS A 412 30.16 -36.71 11.52
CA HIS A 412 29.53 -36.56 12.81
C HIS A 412 28.19 -37.32 12.83
N PRO A 413 27.89 -38.11 13.89
CA PRO A 413 26.59 -38.74 14.04
C PRO A 413 25.49 -37.70 14.28
N ASP A 414 24.39 -37.77 13.53
CA ASP A 414 23.20 -36.95 13.75
C ASP A 414 22.00 -37.83 14.15
N PRO A 415 21.60 -37.85 15.44
CA PRO A 415 20.43 -38.58 15.92
C PRO A 415 19.12 -38.17 15.24
N THR A 416 19.04 -36.96 14.69
CA THR A 416 17.88 -36.47 13.91
C THR A 416 17.64 -37.34 12.67
N ASN A 417 18.70 -37.84 12.04
CA ASN A 417 18.59 -38.68 10.84
C ASN A 417 17.88 -40.01 11.13
N VAL A 418 18.00 -40.54 12.35
CA VAL A 418 17.30 -41.75 12.79
C VAL A 418 15.79 -41.54 12.84
N LEU A 419 15.36 -40.39 13.37
CA LEU A 419 13.95 -39.98 13.40
C LEU A 419 13.40 -39.73 12.00
N LEU A 420 14.16 -39.00 11.17
CA LEU A 420 13.80 -38.69 9.78
C LEU A 420 13.69 -39.97 8.93
N ALA A 421 14.59 -40.94 9.11
CA ALA A 421 14.54 -42.23 8.42
C ALA A 421 13.25 -43.00 8.73
N ALA A 422 12.86 -43.06 10.00
CA ALA A 422 11.62 -43.70 10.43
C ALA A 422 10.38 -43.02 9.81
N LEU A 423 10.34 -41.68 9.84
CA LEU A 423 9.27 -40.89 9.25
C LEU A 423 9.18 -41.04 7.73
N ALA A 424 10.32 -41.03 7.04
CA ALA A 424 10.41 -41.17 5.59
C ALA A 424 9.86 -42.54 5.13
N ALA A 425 10.28 -43.63 5.78
CA ALA A 425 9.80 -44.96 5.47
C ALA A 425 8.30 -45.13 5.78
N ALA A 426 7.82 -44.58 6.91
CA ALA A 426 6.40 -44.61 7.26
C ALA A 426 5.55 -43.82 6.26
N ALA A 427 6.00 -42.63 5.85
CA ALA A 427 5.32 -41.77 4.89
C ALA A 427 5.25 -42.42 3.51
N ALA A 428 6.36 -42.96 3.00
CA ALA A 428 6.40 -43.66 1.72
C ALA A 428 5.43 -44.85 1.67
N TYR A 429 5.37 -45.67 2.73
CA TYR A 429 4.39 -46.76 2.84
C TYR A 429 2.95 -46.25 2.82
N ARG A 430 2.63 -45.21 3.60
CA ARG A 430 1.27 -44.63 3.68
C ARG A 430 0.83 -44.01 2.36
N VAL A 431 1.71 -43.30 1.66
CA VAL A 431 1.42 -42.71 0.35
C VAL A 431 1.09 -43.80 -0.67
N LEU A 432 1.89 -44.87 -0.76
CA LEU A 432 1.63 -45.97 -1.68
C LEU A 432 0.36 -46.76 -1.33
N ALA A 433 0.11 -46.99 -0.05
CA ALA A 433 -1.12 -47.61 0.42
C ALA A 433 -2.35 -46.77 0.04
N TRP A 434 -2.29 -45.45 0.25
CA TRP A 434 -3.33 -44.50 -0.13
C TRP A 434 -3.55 -44.46 -1.65
N MET A 435 -2.48 -44.36 -2.46
CA MET A 435 -2.57 -44.38 -3.92
C MET A 435 -3.23 -45.66 -4.45
N SER A 436 -2.94 -46.81 -3.85
CA SER A 436 -3.56 -48.08 -4.27
C SER A 436 -5.03 -48.21 -3.90
N ALA A 437 -5.45 -47.59 -2.79
CA ALA A 437 -6.84 -47.57 -2.37
C ALA A 437 -7.72 -46.69 -3.30
N LEU A 438 -7.11 -45.76 -4.04
CA LEU A 438 -7.79 -44.87 -4.99
C LEU A 438 -8.08 -45.54 -6.35
N ASN A 439 -7.33 -46.58 -6.73
CA ASN A 439 -7.48 -47.30 -7.99
C ASN A 439 -8.43 -48.51 -7.91
N ALA A 440 -9.04 -48.77 -6.76
CA ALA A 440 -10.02 -49.85 -6.62
C ALA A 440 -11.35 -49.46 -7.31
N PRO A 441 -11.94 -50.31 -8.18
CA PRO A 441 -13.16 -49.97 -8.90
C PRO A 441 -14.31 -49.71 -7.93
N SER A 442 -14.82 -48.49 -7.95
CA SER A 442 -16.03 -48.09 -7.24
C SER A 442 -17.26 -48.63 -7.98
N THR A 443 -17.56 -49.91 -7.80
CA THR A 443 -18.91 -50.42 -8.06
C THR A 443 -19.86 -49.81 -7.04
N GLN A 444 -20.93 -49.17 -7.53
CA GLN A 444 -22.08 -48.64 -6.79
C GLN A 444 -21.92 -47.27 -6.10
N LEU A 445 -22.03 -46.17 -6.86
CA LEU A 445 -22.61 -44.90 -6.35
C LEU A 445 -22.97 -43.88 -7.44
N HIS A 446 -22.68 -44.17 -8.71
CA HIS A 446 -23.02 -43.27 -9.83
C HIS A 446 -24.46 -43.42 -10.36
N SER A 447 -25.28 -44.34 -9.84
CA SER A 447 -26.66 -44.55 -10.31
C SER A 447 -27.72 -43.69 -9.59
N ALA A 448 -27.37 -42.92 -8.56
CA ALA A 448 -28.37 -42.22 -7.72
C ALA A 448 -28.47 -40.69 -7.94
N ARG A 449 -27.72 -40.10 -8.88
CA ARG A 449 -27.69 -38.63 -9.06
C ARG A 449 -28.17 -38.10 -10.42
N GLN A 450 -28.74 -38.96 -11.25
CA GLN A 450 -29.31 -38.61 -12.56
C GLN A 450 -30.79 -39.04 -12.68
N ARG A 451 -31.64 -38.56 -11.78
CA ARG A 451 -33.11 -38.43 -11.90
C ARG A 451 -33.48 -37.27 -10.97
N ALA A 452 -34.13 -36.16 -11.32
CA ALA A 452 -34.97 -35.71 -12.43
C ALA A 452 -34.99 -34.15 -12.39
N PRO A 453 -35.98 -33.44 -12.97
CA PRO A 453 -36.27 -33.25 -14.38
C PRO A 453 -36.10 -31.77 -14.81
N ALA A 454 -35.97 -31.56 -16.12
CA ALA A 454 -36.24 -30.30 -16.77
C ALA A 454 -37.75 -30.15 -17.00
N ALA A 455 -38.36 -29.05 -16.55
CA ALA A 455 -39.49 -28.39 -17.22
C ALA A 455 -39.90 -27.07 -16.54
N LEU A 456 -40.07 -26.04 -17.40
CA LEU A 456 -41.05 -24.94 -17.35
C LEU A 456 -40.92 -23.81 -16.31
N ALA A 457 -40.52 -22.64 -16.82
CA ALA A 457 -41.26 -21.37 -16.60
C ALA A 457 -40.93 -20.38 -17.74
N THR A 458 -41.80 -20.33 -18.75
CA THR A 458 -41.96 -19.23 -19.70
C THR A 458 -42.84 -18.12 -19.10
N VAL A 459 -42.67 -16.89 -19.61
CA VAL A 459 -43.48 -15.67 -19.43
C VAL A 459 -43.22 -14.93 -18.10
N SER A 460 -42.61 -13.74 -18.10
CA SER A 460 -43.24 -12.50 -18.55
C SER A 460 -42.22 -11.47 -19.02
N ALA A 461 -42.30 -11.12 -20.31
CA ALA A 461 -41.95 -9.81 -20.81
C ALA A 461 -43.21 -8.94 -20.66
N ALA A 462 -43.15 -7.96 -19.75
CA ALA A 462 -44.20 -6.97 -19.58
C ALA A 462 -43.56 -5.57 -19.62
N GLU A 463 -43.86 -4.89 -20.73
CA GLU A 463 -44.16 -3.46 -20.84
C GLU A 463 -43.11 -2.45 -20.34
N SER A 464 -42.25 -2.07 -21.28
CA SER A 464 -41.75 -0.71 -21.39
C SER A 464 -42.93 0.26 -21.58
N GLN A 465 -43.35 0.94 -20.51
CA GLN A 465 -44.30 2.04 -20.59
C GLN A 465 -43.65 3.27 -21.27
N PRO A 466 -44.38 4.00 -22.14
CA PRO A 466 -43.90 5.21 -22.79
C PRO A 466 -43.80 6.37 -21.79
N GLN A 467 -42.78 7.20 -21.99
CA GLN A 467 -42.55 8.44 -21.26
C GLN A 467 -43.74 9.41 -21.40
N PRO A 468 -44.19 10.08 -20.32
CA PRO A 468 -45.19 11.13 -20.42
C PRO A 468 -44.59 12.37 -21.10
N GLY A 469 -45.44 13.00 -21.91
CA GLY A 469 -45.12 14.04 -22.87
C GLY A 469 -44.37 15.25 -22.30
N VAL A 470 -43.47 15.78 -23.13
CA VAL A 470 -42.78 17.05 -22.92
C VAL A 470 -43.79 18.18 -23.08
N ALA A 471 -44.47 18.54 -21.99
CA ALA A 471 -45.10 19.84 -21.88
C ALA A 471 -44.00 20.92 -21.96
N ARG A 472 -44.15 21.84 -22.91
CA ARG A 472 -43.27 23.01 -23.12
C ARG A 472 -43.37 23.96 -21.92
N ALA A 473 -42.63 23.66 -20.84
CA ALA A 473 -42.51 24.56 -19.70
C ALA A 473 -41.55 25.71 -20.04
N ARG A 474 -42.07 26.94 -20.00
CA ARG A 474 -41.33 28.20 -20.20
C ARG A 474 -40.11 28.28 -19.26
N SER A 475 -38.97 28.68 -19.81
CA SER A 475 -37.70 28.83 -19.11
C SER A 475 -37.78 29.89 -18.00
N ARG A 476 -37.71 29.48 -16.74
CA ARG A 476 -37.38 30.40 -15.64
C ARG A 476 -35.86 30.39 -15.47
N ILE A 477 -35.25 31.57 -15.56
CA ILE A 477 -33.81 31.77 -15.38
C ILE A 477 -33.47 31.51 -13.91
N ASN A 478 -32.40 30.75 -13.64
CA ASN A 478 -31.88 30.57 -12.29
C ASN A 478 -30.98 31.76 -11.92
N PRO A 479 -31.36 32.63 -10.96
CA PRO A 479 -30.59 33.82 -10.64
C PRO A 479 -29.17 33.50 -10.14
N LEU A 480 -28.97 32.38 -9.44
CA LEU A 480 -27.63 31.98 -8.98
C LEU A 480 -26.72 31.60 -10.15
N ALA A 481 -27.27 31.01 -11.22
CA ALA A 481 -26.50 30.71 -12.43
C ALA A 481 -26.08 31.98 -13.18
N LEU A 482 -26.92 33.03 -13.19
CA LEU A 482 -26.56 34.36 -13.71
C LEU A 482 -25.43 34.98 -12.90
N VAL A 483 -25.54 34.95 -11.57
CA VAL A 483 -24.50 35.47 -10.67
C VAL A 483 -23.17 34.74 -10.91
N SER A 484 -23.19 33.40 -11.00
CA SER A 484 -21.98 32.63 -11.34
C SER A 484 -21.40 33.04 -12.69
N ALA A 485 -22.22 33.25 -13.72
CA ALA A 485 -21.75 33.71 -15.03
C ALA A 485 -21.15 35.13 -14.98
N GLY A 486 -21.73 36.04 -14.19
CA GLY A 486 -21.20 37.38 -13.97
C GLY A 486 -19.84 37.37 -13.26
N ILE A 487 -19.70 36.56 -12.21
CA ILE A 487 -18.42 36.38 -11.49
C ILE A 487 -17.36 35.80 -12.43
N LEU A 488 -17.72 34.83 -13.28
CA LEU A 488 -16.79 34.26 -14.26
C LEU A 488 -16.33 35.29 -15.29
N ALA A 489 -17.23 36.12 -15.81
CA ALA A 489 -16.87 37.18 -16.75
C ALA A 489 -15.89 38.18 -16.13
N TRP A 490 -16.13 38.57 -14.87
CA TRP A 490 -15.21 39.41 -14.10
C TRP A 490 -13.84 38.74 -13.87
N ALA A 491 -13.83 37.46 -13.45
CA ALA A 491 -12.61 36.70 -13.20
C ALA A 491 -11.76 36.56 -14.46
N VAL A 492 -12.38 36.26 -15.61
CA VAL A 492 -11.72 36.18 -16.92
C VAL A 492 -11.14 37.53 -17.33
N TRP A 493 -11.89 38.62 -17.17
CA TRP A 493 -11.43 39.96 -17.56
C TRP A 493 -10.19 40.39 -16.78
N ARG A 494 -10.12 40.04 -15.49
CA ARG A 494 -9.01 40.41 -14.60
C ARG A 494 -7.89 39.36 -14.55
N TYR A 495 -7.91 38.28 -15.32
CA TYR A 495 -6.98 37.16 -15.10
C TYR A 495 -5.52 37.47 -15.51
N PRO A 496 -4.52 37.31 -14.62
CA PRO A 496 -3.15 37.78 -14.85
C PRO A 496 -2.39 36.96 -15.90
N LEU A 497 -2.65 35.66 -16.01
CA LEU A 497 -1.97 34.80 -17.00
C LEU A 497 -2.55 34.91 -18.42
N GLY A 498 -3.53 35.79 -18.63
CA GLY A 498 -4.14 36.06 -19.94
C GLY A 498 -5.61 35.66 -20.00
N SER A 499 -6.47 36.65 -20.24
CA SER A 499 -7.93 36.48 -20.31
C SER A 499 -8.38 35.48 -21.39
N LEU A 500 -7.73 35.46 -22.56
CA LEU A 500 -8.07 34.56 -23.66
C LEU A 500 -7.84 33.08 -23.31
N TRP A 501 -6.79 32.78 -22.55
CA TRP A 501 -6.48 31.42 -22.12
C TRP A 501 -7.56 30.87 -21.18
N LEU A 502 -7.89 31.62 -20.13
CA LEU A 502 -8.92 31.22 -19.18
C LEU A 502 -10.30 31.17 -19.85
N ALA A 503 -10.63 32.16 -20.69
CA ALA A 503 -11.88 32.17 -21.45
C ALA A 503 -12.01 30.94 -22.35
N GLY A 504 -10.97 30.62 -23.13
CA GLY A 504 -10.93 29.45 -24.00
C GLY A 504 -11.10 28.15 -23.24
N ALA A 505 -10.40 27.99 -22.11
CA ALA A 505 -10.51 26.80 -21.25
C ALA A 505 -11.91 26.65 -20.65
N LEU A 506 -12.48 27.73 -20.11
CA LEU A 506 -13.83 27.73 -19.54
C LEU A 506 -14.91 27.49 -20.61
N LEU A 507 -14.75 28.03 -21.82
CA LEU A 507 -15.65 27.77 -22.94
C LEU A 507 -15.58 26.31 -23.39
N ALA A 508 -14.38 25.74 -23.52
CA ALA A 508 -14.20 24.32 -23.84
C ALA A 508 -14.85 23.44 -22.77
N TYR A 509 -14.68 23.77 -21.49
CA TYR A 509 -15.33 23.07 -20.38
C TYR A 509 -16.86 23.25 -20.40
N ALA A 510 -17.36 24.43 -20.73
CA ALA A 510 -18.80 24.68 -20.88
C ALA A 510 -19.41 23.87 -22.03
N VAL A 511 -18.71 23.75 -23.17
CA VAL A 511 -19.10 22.88 -24.30
C VAL A 511 -19.12 21.41 -23.86
N LEU A 512 -18.10 20.97 -23.11
CA LEU A 512 -18.04 19.62 -22.54
C LEU A 512 -19.25 19.33 -21.64
N LEU A 513 -19.57 20.23 -20.71
CA LEU A 513 -20.73 20.10 -19.81
C LEU A 513 -22.06 20.18 -20.56
N ARG A 514 -22.13 20.97 -21.62
CA ARG A 514 -23.30 21.02 -22.51
C ARG A 514 -23.49 19.70 -23.25
N ARG A 515 -22.42 19.02 -23.65
CA ARG A 515 -22.52 17.68 -24.29
C ARG A 515 -22.78 16.56 -23.28
N TRP A 516 -22.11 16.62 -22.13
CA TRP A 516 -22.15 15.63 -21.05
C TRP A 516 -22.27 16.32 -19.68
N PRO A 517 -23.48 16.56 -19.17
CA PRO A 517 -23.70 17.24 -17.89
C PRO A 517 -23.03 16.60 -16.70
N GLN A 518 -22.75 15.29 -16.76
CA GLN A 518 -22.11 14.54 -15.68
C GLN A 518 -20.57 14.65 -15.68
N ALA A 519 -19.97 15.32 -16.68
CA ALA A 519 -18.52 15.40 -16.81
C ALA A 519 -17.86 16.09 -15.62
N TRP A 520 -18.57 16.97 -14.88
CA TRP A 520 -18.04 17.60 -13.67
C TRP A 520 -17.69 16.61 -12.55
N LEU A 521 -18.38 15.45 -12.48
CA LEU A 521 -18.05 14.37 -11.53
C LEU A 521 -16.66 13.77 -11.80
N VAL A 522 -16.13 13.95 -13.01
CA VAL A 522 -14.77 13.57 -13.39
C VAL A 522 -13.85 14.79 -13.28
N ALA A 523 -14.24 15.92 -13.86
CA ALA A 523 -13.39 17.10 -13.98
C ALA A 523 -13.04 17.73 -12.62
N LEU A 524 -14.00 17.89 -11.69
CA LEU A 524 -13.70 18.52 -10.41
C LEU A 524 -12.70 17.68 -9.59
N PRO A 525 -12.90 16.37 -9.35
CA PRO A 525 -11.92 15.59 -8.59
C PRO A 525 -10.57 15.42 -9.31
N ALA A 526 -10.57 15.42 -10.65
CA ALA A 526 -9.34 15.31 -11.44
C ALA A 526 -8.50 16.58 -11.41
N MET A 527 -9.14 17.75 -11.43
CA MET A 527 -8.47 19.05 -11.43
C MET A 527 -8.15 19.55 -10.01
N LEU A 528 -8.82 19.02 -8.98
CA LEU A 528 -8.62 19.42 -7.59
C LEU A 528 -7.15 19.50 -7.15
N PRO A 529 -6.27 18.52 -7.44
CA PRO A 529 -4.89 18.57 -6.97
C PRO A 529 -3.93 19.40 -7.84
N VAL A 530 -4.32 19.79 -9.06
CA VAL A 530 -3.39 20.39 -10.05
C VAL A 530 -3.83 21.74 -10.61
N LEU A 531 -5.12 22.07 -10.56
CA LEU A 531 -5.64 23.35 -11.04
C LEU A 531 -5.56 24.38 -9.91
N ASP A 532 -4.34 24.75 -9.56
CA ASP A 532 -4.06 25.88 -8.68
C ASP A 532 -2.79 26.56 -9.16
N LEU A 533 -2.98 27.60 -9.94
CA LEU A 533 -1.89 28.32 -10.58
C LEU A 533 -1.44 29.50 -9.74
N ALA A 534 -1.75 29.57 -8.43
CA ALA A 534 -1.29 30.64 -7.55
C ALA A 534 0.23 30.93 -7.63
N PRO A 535 1.13 29.94 -7.82
CA PRO A 535 2.56 30.23 -7.98
C PRO A 535 2.91 31.03 -9.25
N PHE A 536 2.00 31.08 -10.23
CA PHE A 536 2.13 31.82 -11.48
C PHE A 536 1.23 33.05 -11.52
N SER A 537 -0.01 32.95 -11.04
CA SER A 537 -1.02 34.01 -11.08
C SER A 537 -0.92 34.96 -9.90
N GLY A 538 -0.41 34.50 -8.76
CA GLY A 538 -0.46 35.22 -7.49
C GLY A 538 -1.83 35.17 -6.80
N ARG A 539 -2.80 34.39 -7.28
CA ARG A 539 -4.17 34.39 -6.73
C ARG A 539 -4.49 33.10 -5.99
N PHE A 540 -4.68 33.18 -4.67
CA PHE A 540 -5.01 32.02 -3.82
C PHE A 540 -6.31 32.18 -3.00
N PHE A 541 -6.90 33.38 -2.94
CA PHE A 541 -8.22 33.61 -2.36
C PHE A 541 -9.35 33.17 -3.28
N PHE A 542 -9.25 33.59 -4.55
CA PHE A 542 -10.14 33.19 -5.64
C PHE A 542 -9.29 32.73 -6.83
N ASP A 543 -9.35 31.43 -7.12
CA ASP A 543 -8.41 30.72 -8.02
C ASP A 543 -9.12 30.11 -9.24
N GLU A 544 -8.35 29.41 -10.09
CA GLU A 544 -8.87 28.80 -11.31
C GLU A 544 -9.83 27.63 -11.02
N PHE A 545 -9.65 26.96 -9.88
CA PHE A 545 -10.54 25.87 -9.47
C PHE A 545 -11.91 26.40 -9.04
N ASP A 546 -11.96 27.56 -8.40
CA ASP A 546 -13.23 28.27 -8.11
C ASP A 546 -13.97 28.61 -9.41
N CYS A 547 -13.25 29.05 -10.45
CA CYS A 547 -13.83 29.28 -11.77
C CYS A 547 -14.42 27.99 -12.38
N LEU A 548 -13.74 26.85 -12.21
CA LEU A 548 -14.24 25.55 -12.66
C LEU A 548 -15.55 25.15 -11.97
N ILE A 549 -15.68 25.40 -10.67
CA ILE A 549 -16.90 25.14 -9.89
C ILE A 549 -18.04 26.04 -10.33
N LEU A 550 -17.78 27.35 -10.46
CA LEU A 550 -18.79 28.31 -10.91
C LEU A 550 -19.26 28.01 -12.34
N ALA A 551 -18.35 27.62 -13.25
CA ALA A 551 -18.71 27.22 -14.61
C ALA A 551 -19.56 25.95 -14.62
N THR A 552 -19.25 25.00 -13.74
CA THR A 552 -20.05 23.80 -13.52
C THR A 552 -21.48 24.17 -13.12
N PHE A 553 -21.64 25.02 -12.11
CA PHE A 553 -22.95 25.43 -11.63
C PHE A 553 -23.70 26.27 -12.65
N ALA A 554 -23.04 27.22 -13.31
CA ALA A 554 -23.64 28.07 -14.33
C ALA A 554 -24.21 27.22 -15.48
N VAL A 555 -23.43 26.31 -16.06
CA VAL A 555 -23.86 25.52 -17.23
C VAL A 555 -24.87 24.44 -16.87
N VAL A 556 -24.58 23.64 -15.84
CA VAL A 556 -25.45 22.52 -15.45
C VAL A 556 -26.73 23.04 -14.80
N GLY A 557 -26.63 24.07 -13.96
CA GLY A 557 -27.76 24.73 -13.30
C GLY A 557 -28.67 25.49 -14.28
N TRP A 558 -28.13 26.12 -15.33
CA TRP A 558 -28.91 26.82 -16.36
C TRP A 558 -29.71 25.89 -17.26
N ARG A 559 -29.14 24.73 -17.61
CA ARG A 559 -29.76 23.80 -18.58
C ARG A 559 -31.06 23.17 -18.06
N ARG A 560 -31.27 23.12 -16.75
CA ARG A 560 -32.31 22.28 -16.16
C ARG A 560 -33.62 23.06 -15.99
N ARG A 561 -34.62 22.69 -16.83
CA ARG A 561 -35.98 23.24 -16.87
C ARG A 561 -36.77 22.88 -15.60
N GLY A 562 -37.17 23.87 -14.81
CA GLY A 562 -38.38 23.81 -13.95
C GLY A 562 -38.38 22.93 -12.69
N GLY A 563 -37.31 22.20 -12.36
CA GLY A 563 -37.21 21.50 -11.07
C GLY A 563 -36.64 22.40 -9.97
N ARG A 564 -37.28 22.50 -8.80
CA ARG A 564 -36.69 23.19 -7.63
C ARG A 564 -35.35 22.49 -7.29
N LEU A 565 -34.26 23.24 -7.28
CA LEU A 565 -32.97 22.82 -6.70
C LEU A 565 -33.23 22.54 -5.20
N ALA A 566 -33.39 21.28 -4.84
CA ALA A 566 -33.72 20.89 -3.48
C ALA A 566 -32.62 19.99 -2.92
N TRP A 567 -32.16 20.29 -1.71
CA TRP A 567 -31.05 19.56 -1.08
C TRP A 567 -31.46 18.16 -0.59
N ARG A 568 -32.76 17.90 -0.39
CA ARG A 568 -33.40 16.62 0.01
C ARG A 568 -32.44 15.60 0.64
N LEU A 569 -32.05 15.87 1.89
CA LEU A 569 -31.31 15.00 2.79
C LEU A 569 -32.28 14.28 3.76
N SER A 570 -31.79 13.30 4.52
CA SER A 570 -32.54 12.81 5.70
C SER A 570 -32.68 13.96 6.72
N ALA A 571 -33.72 13.93 7.56
CA ALA A 571 -33.93 15.00 8.55
C ALA A 571 -32.71 15.20 9.46
N ALA A 572 -32.06 14.11 9.86
CA ALA A 572 -30.84 14.13 10.66
C ALA A 572 -29.66 14.75 9.89
N ALA A 573 -29.40 14.31 8.65
CA ALA A 573 -28.32 14.87 7.83
C ALA A 573 -28.54 16.35 7.51
N TRP A 574 -29.78 16.74 7.24
CA TRP A 574 -30.14 18.13 6.98
C TRP A 574 -29.90 18.99 8.21
N LEU A 575 -30.38 18.57 9.39
CA LEU A 575 -30.21 19.30 10.64
C LEU A 575 -28.72 19.45 10.99
N LEU A 576 -27.94 18.37 10.88
CA LEU A 576 -26.50 18.41 11.14
C LEU A 576 -25.76 19.33 10.17
N LEU A 577 -26.05 19.23 8.87
CA LEU A 577 -25.44 20.11 7.87
C LEU A 577 -25.84 21.58 8.11
N ALA A 578 -27.10 21.85 8.44
CA ALA A 578 -27.60 23.20 8.70
C ALA A 578 -26.95 23.81 9.94
N LEU A 579 -26.89 23.08 11.06
CA LEU A 579 -26.24 23.54 12.29
C LEU A 579 -24.74 23.76 12.08
N PHE A 580 -24.06 22.83 11.40
CA PHE A 580 -22.64 22.99 11.10
C PHE A 580 -22.38 24.16 10.14
N THR A 581 -23.24 24.36 9.15
CA THR A 581 -23.16 25.54 8.25
C THR A 581 -23.36 26.84 9.02
N LEU A 582 -24.30 26.87 9.98
CA LEU A 582 -24.51 28.03 10.85
C LEU A 582 -23.28 28.29 11.74
N SER A 583 -22.66 27.25 12.28
CA SER A 583 -21.39 27.34 13.04
C SER A 583 -20.27 27.93 12.19
N VAL A 584 -20.07 27.42 10.97
CA VAL A 584 -19.07 27.94 10.02
C VAL A 584 -19.38 29.39 9.64
N ALA A 585 -20.65 29.74 9.41
CA ALA A 585 -21.04 31.10 9.10
C ALA A 585 -20.79 32.06 10.28
N ALA A 586 -21.13 31.66 11.50
CA ALA A 586 -20.85 32.43 12.70
C ALA A 586 -19.33 32.63 12.89
N ALA A 587 -18.54 31.57 12.80
CA ALA A 587 -17.09 31.65 12.90
C ALA A 587 -16.45 32.46 11.74
N ALA A 588 -17.02 32.42 10.54
CA ALA A 588 -16.59 33.28 9.42
C ALA A 588 -16.86 34.76 9.71
N LEU A 589 -18.01 35.08 10.30
CA LEU A 589 -18.37 36.46 10.67
C LEU A 589 -17.49 36.97 11.81
N ILE A 590 -17.25 36.16 12.84
CA ILE A 590 -16.30 36.46 13.94
C ILE A 590 -14.90 36.68 13.35
N GLY A 591 -14.47 35.79 12.46
CA GLY A 591 -13.18 35.86 11.78
C GLY A 591 -13.04 37.08 10.85
N ALA A 592 -14.11 37.54 10.20
CA ALA A 592 -14.04 38.69 9.28
C ALA A 592 -14.22 40.05 9.97
N TYR A 593 -14.85 40.10 11.15
CA TYR A 593 -15.10 41.34 11.90
C TYR A 593 -13.78 41.96 12.42
N PRO A 594 -13.52 43.28 12.26
CA PRO A 594 -14.45 44.38 11.98
C PRO A 594 -14.73 44.74 10.50
N PHE A 595 -14.52 43.82 9.54
CA PHE A 595 -14.73 44.06 8.09
C PHE A 595 -13.96 45.29 7.56
N PRO A 596 -12.63 45.18 7.41
CA PRO A 596 -11.81 46.29 6.91
C PRO A 596 -12.22 46.72 5.50
N ALA A 597 -11.95 47.98 5.14
CA ALA A 597 -12.21 48.48 3.79
C ALA A 597 -11.47 47.63 2.73
N LEU A 598 -12.13 47.42 1.58
CA LEU A 598 -11.53 46.65 0.49
C LEU A 598 -10.39 47.43 -0.16
N ASP A 599 -9.20 46.84 -0.13
CA ASP A 599 -7.95 47.39 -0.65
C ASP A 599 -7.12 46.30 -1.36
N ALA A 600 -5.91 46.65 -1.81
CA ALA A 600 -4.99 45.71 -2.45
C ALA A 600 -4.56 44.55 -1.52
N ASN A 601 -4.65 44.74 -0.20
CA ASN A 601 -4.19 43.76 0.80
C ASN A 601 -5.26 42.74 1.18
N SER A 602 -6.53 43.13 1.05
CA SER A 602 -7.71 42.40 1.54
C SER A 602 -7.75 40.92 1.14
N PHE A 603 -7.32 40.57 -0.07
CA PHE A 603 -7.33 39.20 -0.60
C PHE A 603 -5.94 38.71 -1.00
N SER A 604 -4.89 39.27 -0.39
CA SER A 604 -3.50 38.98 -0.77
C SER A 604 -2.67 38.34 0.34
N ASN A 605 -3.11 38.38 1.60
CA ASN A 605 -2.33 37.85 2.73
C ASN A 605 -3.21 37.05 3.72
N TYR A 606 -2.58 36.19 4.52
CA TYR A 606 -3.24 35.35 5.52
C TYR A 606 -3.60 36.11 6.81
N TYR A 607 -3.01 37.29 7.03
CA TYR A 607 -3.30 38.14 8.18
C TYR A 607 -4.59 38.96 8.01
N SER A 608 -5.10 39.05 6.78
CA SER A 608 -6.35 39.74 6.47
C SER A 608 -7.52 39.05 7.17
N PRO A 609 -8.44 39.80 7.80
CA PRO A 609 -9.70 39.26 8.31
C PRO A 609 -10.51 38.50 7.26
N TYR A 610 -10.35 38.84 5.97
CA TYR A 610 -11.03 38.13 4.89
C TYR A 610 -10.49 36.72 4.63
N ASN A 611 -9.37 36.32 5.24
CA ASN A 611 -8.91 34.93 5.23
C ASN A 611 -10.00 33.97 5.76
N ALA A 612 -10.89 34.45 6.64
CA ALA A 612 -12.08 33.73 7.07
C ALA A 612 -12.97 33.28 5.90
N LEU A 613 -13.15 34.14 4.88
CA LEU A 613 -13.93 33.83 3.68
C LEU A 613 -13.22 32.79 2.80
N ARG A 614 -11.88 32.87 2.69
CA ARG A 614 -11.07 31.87 1.99
C ARG A 614 -11.29 30.49 2.60
N VAL A 615 -11.16 30.35 3.92
CA VAL A 615 -11.37 29.06 4.61
C VAL A 615 -12.81 28.57 4.46
N ALA A 616 -13.80 29.46 4.63
CA ALA A 616 -15.22 29.09 4.52
C ALA A 616 -15.65 28.62 3.11
N LYS A 617 -14.96 29.03 2.04
CA LYS A 617 -15.37 28.74 0.65
C LYS A 617 -15.48 27.25 0.34
N GLY A 618 -14.70 26.40 1.00
CA GLY A 618 -14.75 24.94 0.82
C GLY A 618 -16.15 24.36 1.10
N LEU A 619 -16.80 24.81 2.18
CA LEU A 619 -18.19 24.42 2.49
C LEU A 619 -19.19 25.10 1.54
N LEU A 620 -18.99 26.37 1.22
CA LEU A 620 -19.88 27.10 0.29
C LEU A 620 -19.95 26.44 -1.08
N TRP A 621 -18.81 25.97 -1.59
CA TRP A 621 -18.74 25.19 -2.83
C TRP A 621 -19.45 23.86 -2.74
N LEU A 622 -19.40 23.16 -1.60
CA LEU A 622 -20.24 21.98 -1.40
C LEU A 622 -21.72 22.36 -1.54
N LEU A 623 -22.19 23.40 -0.83
CA LEU A 623 -23.61 23.78 -0.81
C LEU A 623 -24.12 24.13 -2.22
N LEU A 624 -23.26 24.73 -3.05
CA LEU A 624 -23.54 25.01 -4.46
C LEU A 624 -23.65 23.73 -5.30
N LEU A 625 -22.76 22.75 -5.09
CA LEU A 625 -22.71 21.49 -5.85
C LEU A 625 -23.70 20.44 -5.34
N LEU A 626 -24.12 20.49 -4.08
CA LEU A 626 -25.00 19.54 -3.41
C LEU A 626 -26.30 19.24 -4.19
N PRO A 627 -27.07 20.24 -4.66
CA PRO A 627 -28.27 19.95 -5.43
C PRO A 627 -27.95 19.30 -6.79
N LEU A 628 -26.80 19.59 -7.41
CA LEU A 628 -26.37 18.92 -8.64
C LEU A 628 -26.01 17.46 -8.35
N LEU A 629 -25.25 17.20 -7.30
CA LEU A 629 -24.87 15.86 -6.87
C LEU A 629 -26.09 14.99 -6.59
N ARG A 630 -27.08 15.52 -5.87
CA ARG A 630 -28.35 14.84 -5.58
C ARG A 630 -29.05 14.37 -6.85
N LEU A 631 -29.13 15.23 -7.84
CA LEU A 631 -29.79 14.96 -9.12
C LEU A 631 -29.08 13.84 -9.90
N GLU A 632 -27.76 13.87 -9.97
CA GLU A 632 -26.99 12.83 -10.67
C GLU A 632 -27.13 11.46 -9.97
N LEU A 633 -27.09 11.44 -8.63
CA LEU A 633 -27.31 10.24 -7.84
C LEU A 633 -28.74 9.68 -7.96
N ASP A 634 -29.75 10.54 -8.17
CA ASP A 634 -31.13 10.10 -8.42
C ASP A 634 -31.30 9.46 -9.78
N GLN A 635 -30.68 10.03 -10.81
CA GLN A 635 -30.76 9.53 -12.18
C GLN A 635 -30.08 8.18 -12.31
N ASP A 636 -28.79 8.09 -11.95
CA ASP A 636 -28.02 6.86 -12.03
C ASP A 636 -26.84 6.93 -11.05
N ALA A 637 -27.05 6.38 -9.85
CA ALA A 637 -25.99 6.35 -8.83
C ALA A 637 -24.82 5.47 -9.24
N ALA A 638 -25.03 4.34 -9.91
CA ALA A 638 -23.95 3.42 -10.29
C ALA A 638 -23.04 4.07 -11.34
N ARG A 639 -23.62 4.81 -12.29
CA ARG A 639 -22.85 5.62 -13.24
C ARG A 639 -22.15 6.78 -12.55
N SER A 640 -22.85 7.53 -11.70
CA SER A 640 -22.27 8.68 -10.98
C SER A 640 -21.08 8.24 -10.10
N GLN A 641 -21.16 7.10 -9.45
CA GLN A 641 -20.06 6.50 -8.68
C GLN A 641 -18.87 6.11 -9.55
N ARG A 642 -19.11 5.53 -10.73
CA ARG A 642 -18.03 5.24 -11.68
C ARG A 642 -17.35 6.52 -12.16
N LEU A 643 -18.10 7.59 -12.41
CA LEU A 643 -17.54 8.88 -12.82
C LEU A 643 -16.74 9.54 -11.71
N LEU A 644 -17.22 9.53 -10.46
CA LEU A 644 -16.45 10.02 -9.32
C LEU A 644 -15.15 9.23 -9.16
N THR A 645 -15.23 7.89 -9.21
CA THR A 645 -14.06 7.03 -9.07
C THR A 645 -13.05 7.29 -10.18
N LEU A 646 -13.52 7.50 -11.42
CA LEU A 646 -12.69 7.90 -12.55
C LEU A 646 -12.05 9.28 -12.29
N GLY A 647 -12.81 10.27 -11.82
CA GLY A 647 -12.30 11.60 -11.47
C GLY A 647 -11.19 11.54 -10.42
N MET A 648 -11.41 10.82 -9.32
CA MET A 648 -10.40 10.62 -8.27
C MET A 648 -9.16 9.91 -8.82
N THR A 649 -9.34 8.93 -9.72
CA THR A 649 -8.24 8.20 -10.38
C THR A 649 -7.44 9.12 -11.30
N LEU A 650 -8.11 9.94 -12.12
CA LEU A 650 -7.45 10.91 -12.98
C LEU A 650 -6.76 12.01 -12.19
N GLY A 651 -7.28 12.38 -11.02
CA GLY A 651 -6.62 13.34 -10.13
C GLY A 651 -5.36 12.78 -9.49
N VAL A 652 -5.36 11.52 -9.05
CA VAL A 652 -4.12 10.82 -8.62
C VAL A 652 -3.12 10.72 -9.76
N LEU A 653 -3.57 10.43 -10.99
CA LEU A 653 -2.70 10.42 -12.15
C LEU A 653 -2.07 11.79 -12.41
N ALA A 654 -2.87 12.86 -12.44
CA ALA A 654 -2.39 14.22 -12.68
C ALA A 654 -1.42 14.70 -11.59
N ALA A 655 -1.77 14.50 -10.32
CA ALA A 655 -0.92 14.82 -9.18
C ALA A 655 0.37 13.98 -9.20
N GLY A 656 0.27 12.68 -9.49
CA GLY A 656 1.41 11.78 -9.59
C GLY A 656 2.37 12.16 -10.71
N ILE A 657 1.87 12.56 -11.88
CA ILE A 657 2.70 13.09 -12.98
C ILE A 657 3.44 14.35 -12.54
N SER A 658 2.77 15.27 -11.81
CA SER A 658 3.44 16.47 -11.29
C SER A 658 4.58 16.13 -10.34
N VAL A 659 4.40 15.11 -9.48
CA VAL A 659 5.44 14.63 -8.57
C VAL A 659 6.58 13.94 -9.32
N LEU A 660 6.29 13.16 -10.36
CA LEU A 660 7.33 12.56 -11.22
C LEU A 660 8.18 13.63 -11.89
N TRP A 661 7.55 14.66 -12.45
CA TRP A 661 8.25 15.79 -13.05
C TRP A 661 9.15 16.49 -12.02
N GLU A 662 8.60 16.83 -10.85
CA GLU A 662 9.36 17.51 -9.79
C GLU A 662 10.57 16.67 -9.35
N ARG A 663 10.39 15.36 -9.11
CA ARG A 663 11.51 14.49 -8.75
C ARG A 663 12.53 14.35 -9.86
N ALA A 664 12.09 14.22 -11.11
CA ALA A 664 12.99 14.15 -12.26
C ALA A 664 13.81 15.43 -12.41
N ALA A 665 13.23 16.60 -12.10
CA ALA A 665 13.91 17.88 -12.17
C ALA A 665 14.90 18.09 -11.00
N PHE A 666 14.54 17.76 -9.75
CA PHE A 666 15.31 18.16 -8.58
C PHE A 666 16.23 17.08 -8.00
N THR A 667 15.82 15.82 -7.87
CA THR A 667 16.59 14.80 -7.11
C THR A 667 16.89 13.48 -7.83
N GLY A 668 16.10 13.13 -8.83
CA GLY A 668 16.07 11.81 -9.47
C GLY A 668 14.97 10.89 -8.91
N LEU A 669 14.43 10.01 -9.76
CA LEU A 669 13.27 9.18 -9.43
C LEU A 669 13.53 8.14 -8.34
N LEU A 670 14.75 7.63 -8.22
CA LEU A 670 15.13 6.56 -7.29
C LEU A 670 16.05 7.01 -6.15
N ASN A 671 16.25 8.32 -5.98
CA ASN A 671 17.09 8.88 -4.94
C ASN A 671 16.30 9.06 -3.62
N PHE A 672 16.39 8.10 -2.70
CA PHE A 672 15.68 8.15 -1.41
C PHE A 672 16.55 8.63 -0.24
N SER A 673 17.76 9.12 -0.51
CA SER A 673 18.68 9.65 0.51
C SER A 673 18.64 11.17 0.66
N SER A 674 18.12 11.89 -0.35
CA SER A 674 17.93 13.34 -0.27
C SER A 674 16.78 13.73 0.68
N ASP A 675 16.93 14.87 1.34
CA ASP A 675 15.94 15.50 2.22
C ASP A 675 14.86 16.30 1.48
N TYR A 676 14.91 16.33 0.14
CA TYR A 676 13.94 17.03 -0.69
C TYR A 676 12.56 16.35 -0.62
N ARG A 677 11.56 17.10 -0.15
CA ARG A 677 10.16 16.63 -0.06
C ARG A 677 9.34 17.22 -1.18
N VAL A 678 8.68 16.36 -1.94
CA VAL A 678 7.87 16.80 -3.08
C VAL A 678 6.60 17.50 -2.63
N VAL A 679 6.13 18.43 -3.45
CA VAL A 679 4.92 19.22 -3.21
C VAL A 679 3.95 19.20 -4.40
N GLY A 680 4.36 18.68 -5.56
CA GLY A 680 3.56 18.59 -6.77
C GLY A 680 3.04 19.96 -7.23
N MET A 681 1.89 20.01 -7.89
CA MET A 681 1.20 21.26 -8.23
C MET A 681 0.30 21.80 -7.09
N PHE A 682 0.52 21.35 -5.86
CA PHE A 682 -0.31 21.75 -4.71
C PHE A 682 0.20 23.08 -4.13
N SER A 683 -0.25 24.22 -4.68
CA SER A 683 0.23 25.56 -4.25
C SER A 683 0.09 25.84 -2.75
N GLY A 684 -0.90 25.22 -2.10
CA GLY A 684 -1.11 25.32 -0.65
C GLY A 684 0.10 24.89 0.18
N MET A 685 1.06 24.17 -0.41
CA MET A 685 2.31 23.76 0.24
C MET A 685 3.34 24.90 0.41
N HIS A 686 3.10 26.12 -0.10
CA HIS A 686 4.07 27.24 0.02
C HIS A 686 4.37 27.69 1.46
N THR A 687 3.48 27.39 2.41
CA THR A 687 3.72 27.57 3.86
C THR A 687 4.01 26.24 4.58
N GLY A 688 4.22 25.15 3.83
CA GLY A 688 4.25 23.78 4.34
C GLY A 688 2.85 23.15 4.43
N GLY A 689 2.70 22.09 5.23
CA GLY A 689 1.45 21.33 5.34
C GLY A 689 1.62 19.86 5.00
N ALA A 690 0.51 19.13 5.02
CA ALA A 690 0.40 17.73 4.62
C ALA A 690 -0.72 17.51 3.58
N TYR A 691 -1.00 18.52 2.75
CA TYR A 691 -2.15 18.55 1.84
C TYR A 691 -2.04 17.55 0.71
N ILE A 692 -0.85 17.44 0.10
CA ILE A 692 -0.61 16.54 -1.03
C ILE A 692 -0.71 15.07 -0.60
N GLU A 693 -0.07 14.69 0.51
CA GLU A 693 -0.21 13.35 1.06
C GLU A 693 -1.62 13.08 1.60
N GLY A 694 -2.29 14.07 2.18
CA GLY A 694 -3.70 14.00 2.58
C GLY A 694 -4.61 13.69 1.38
N TYR A 695 -4.36 14.34 0.24
CA TYR A 695 -5.08 14.07 -1.01
C TYR A 695 -4.82 12.65 -1.50
N PHE A 696 -3.56 12.23 -1.64
CA PHE A 696 -3.23 10.89 -2.11
C PHE A 696 -3.80 9.80 -1.20
N ALA A 697 -3.65 9.93 0.12
CA ALA A 697 -4.17 8.97 1.09
C ALA A 697 -5.71 8.84 0.99
N THR A 698 -6.40 9.95 0.77
CA THR A 698 -7.87 9.99 0.61
C THR A 698 -8.32 9.42 -0.75
N ALA A 699 -7.54 9.64 -1.81
CA ALA A 699 -7.93 9.29 -3.18
C ALA A 699 -7.54 7.87 -3.60
N LEU A 700 -6.43 7.33 -3.10
CA LEU A 700 -5.94 5.98 -3.43
C LEU A 700 -6.96 4.86 -3.18
N PRO A 701 -7.83 4.90 -2.15
CA PRO A 701 -8.91 3.92 -1.99
C PRO A 701 -9.86 3.84 -3.18
N PHE A 702 -10.12 4.96 -3.87
CA PHE A 702 -10.92 4.98 -5.09
C PHE A 702 -10.18 4.38 -6.28
N VAL A 703 -8.86 4.62 -6.39
CA VAL A 703 -8.02 4.01 -7.43
C VAL A 703 -7.96 2.49 -7.27
N ALA A 704 -7.75 2.02 -6.04
CA ALA A 704 -7.81 0.61 -5.70
C ALA A 704 -9.21 0.04 -6.02
N TRP A 705 -10.28 0.74 -5.65
CA TRP A 705 -11.64 0.33 -6.00
C TRP A 705 -11.84 0.19 -7.52
N TRP A 706 -11.35 1.16 -8.31
CA TRP A 706 -11.38 1.11 -9.78
C TRP A 706 -10.63 -0.11 -10.33
N ALA A 707 -9.40 -0.34 -9.87
CA ALA A 707 -8.57 -1.47 -10.31
C ALA A 707 -9.22 -2.83 -10.04
N LEU A 708 -10.02 -2.94 -8.97
CA LEU A 708 -10.65 -4.18 -8.55
C LEU A 708 -12.04 -4.42 -9.16
N TYR A 709 -12.83 -3.35 -9.37
CA TYR A 709 -14.23 -3.45 -9.81
C TYR A 709 -14.46 -3.13 -11.29
N SER A 710 -13.45 -2.64 -12.00
CA SER A 710 -13.54 -2.46 -13.45
C SER A 710 -13.69 -3.79 -14.19
N ARG A 711 -14.60 -3.83 -15.17
CA ARG A 711 -14.87 -5.04 -15.97
C ARG A 711 -13.84 -5.28 -17.09
N GLY A 712 -13.25 -4.20 -17.63
CA GLY A 712 -12.27 -4.29 -18.71
C GLY A 712 -10.84 -4.49 -18.19
N THR A 713 -10.10 -5.43 -18.77
CA THR A 713 -8.70 -5.73 -18.40
C THR A 713 -7.80 -4.50 -18.50
N LEU A 714 -7.94 -3.70 -19.58
CA LEU A 714 -7.18 -2.45 -19.74
C LEU A 714 -7.48 -1.44 -18.63
N ALA A 715 -8.75 -1.27 -18.25
CA ALA A 715 -9.13 -0.36 -17.17
C ALA A 715 -8.59 -0.81 -15.81
N ARG A 716 -8.46 -2.12 -15.58
CA ARG A 716 -7.84 -2.68 -14.37
C ARG A 716 -6.34 -2.40 -14.32
N TRP A 717 -5.64 -2.64 -15.43
CA TRP A 717 -4.20 -2.34 -15.54
C TRP A 717 -3.91 -0.84 -15.43
N PHE A 718 -4.74 -0.01 -16.06
CA PHE A 718 -4.69 1.44 -15.87
C PHE A 718 -4.83 1.81 -14.39
N GLY A 719 -5.85 1.28 -13.70
CA GLY A 719 -6.02 1.51 -12.27
C GLY A 719 -4.82 1.03 -11.43
N MET A 720 -4.22 -0.11 -11.77
CA MET A 720 -3.03 -0.63 -11.10
C MET A 720 -1.82 0.28 -11.30
N GLY A 721 -1.58 0.77 -12.52
CA GLY A 721 -0.51 1.71 -12.83
C GLY A 721 -0.68 3.05 -12.13
N VAL A 722 -1.90 3.59 -12.10
CA VAL A 722 -2.20 4.83 -11.35
C VAL A 722 -2.06 4.61 -9.84
N PHE A 723 -2.43 3.43 -9.34
CA PHE A 723 -2.24 3.09 -7.93
C PHE A 723 -0.75 3.05 -7.57
N ALA A 724 0.07 2.38 -8.39
CA ALA A 724 1.53 2.36 -8.25
C ALA A 724 2.11 3.78 -8.22
N LEU A 725 1.74 4.61 -9.20
CA LEU A 725 2.16 6.01 -9.27
C LEU A 725 1.74 6.82 -8.03
N GLY A 726 0.49 6.66 -7.58
CA GLY A 726 0.00 7.38 -6.41
C GLY A 726 0.64 6.93 -5.10
N VAL A 727 0.94 5.63 -4.95
CA VAL A 727 1.72 5.12 -3.81
C VAL A 727 3.13 5.70 -3.86
N TYR A 728 3.81 5.65 -5.01
CA TYR A 728 5.13 6.27 -5.15
C TYR A 728 5.09 7.75 -4.78
N ALA A 729 4.14 8.50 -5.33
CA ALA A 729 4.00 9.93 -5.09
C ALA A 729 3.74 10.27 -3.61
N LEU A 730 2.92 9.48 -2.92
CA LEU A 730 2.70 9.61 -1.48
C LEU A 730 3.96 9.25 -0.69
N MET A 731 4.67 8.19 -1.07
CA MET A 731 5.87 7.74 -0.36
C MET A 731 6.98 8.80 -0.43
N VAL A 732 7.17 9.43 -1.59
CA VAL A 732 8.24 10.43 -1.78
C VAL A 732 7.94 11.82 -1.18
N THR A 733 6.78 12.02 -0.54
CA THR A 733 6.55 13.20 0.34
C THR A 733 7.29 13.07 1.68
N PHE A 734 7.75 11.85 1.99
CA PHE A 734 8.42 11.48 3.25
C PHE A 734 7.58 11.85 4.50
N ALA A 735 6.26 11.80 4.37
CA ALA A 735 5.31 12.13 5.42
C ALA A 735 4.81 10.88 6.16
N ARG A 736 5.31 10.66 7.38
CA ARG A 736 4.90 9.53 8.25
C ARG A 736 3.38 9.42 8.45
N GLY A 737 2.70 10.56 8.64
CA GLY A 737 1.25 10.62 8.76
C GLY A 737 0.53 10.11 7.51
N GLY A 738 1.04 10.44 6.32
CA GLY A 738 0.52 9.92 5.06
C GLY A 738 0.69 8.40 4.92
N TYR A 739 1.81 7.85 5.39
CA TYR A 739 2.08 6.40 5.31
C TYR A 739 1.10 5.61 6.19
N ILE A 740 0.90 6.08 7.43
CA ILE A 740 -0.06 5.49 8.37
C ILE A 740 -1.48 5.61 7.82
N ALA A 741 -1.85 6.77 7.26
CA ALA A 741 -3.16 6.99 6.65
C ALA A 741 -3.42 6.06 5.46
N LEU A 742 -2.42 5.84 4.61
CA LEU A 742 -2.51 4.89 3.50
C LEU A 742 -2.71 3.45 4.02
N LEU A 743 -1.91 3.02 5.00
CA LEU A 743 -2.00 1.70 5.59
C LEU A 743 -3.39 1.45 6.21
N LEU A 744 -3.88 2.37 7.05
CA LEU A 744 -5.19 2.27 7.68
C LEU A 744 -6.31 2.31 6.64
N GLY A 745 -6.25 3.21 5.65
CA GLY A 745 -7.21 3.29 4.56
C GLY A 745 -7.29 2.00 3.75
N MET A 746 -6.16 1.43 3.34
CA MET A 746 -6.12 0.16 2.61
C MET A 746 -6.57 -1.02 3.45
N THR A 747 -6.29 -1.01 4.75
CA THR A 747 -6.78 -2.03 5.70
C THR A 747 -8.30 -1.99 5.80
N VAL A 748 -8.89 -0.80 5.95
CA VAL A 748 -10.36 -0.61 5.99
C VAL A 748 -11.00 -1.03 4.66
N LEU A 749 -10.37 -0.69 3.52
CA LEU A 749 -10.83 -1.12 2.20
C LEU A 749 -10.80 -2.65 2.08
N GLY A 750 -9.67 -3.28 2.43
CA GLY A 750 -9.46 -4.72 2.36
C GLY A 750 -10.40 -5.50 3.26
N ALA A 751 -10.45 -5.15 4.55
CA ALA A 751 -11.42 -5.66 5.53
C ALA A 751 -12.85 -5.51 4.99
N GLY A 752 -13.10 -4.35 4.39
CA GLY A 752 -14.39 -4.02 3.87
C GLY A 752 -14.86 -4.90 2.71
N MET A 753 -13.93 -5.17 1.80
CA MET A 753 -14.15 -6.06 0.68
C MET A 753 -14.27 -7.52 1.10
N LEU A 754 -13.47 -7.98 2.06
CA LEU A 754 -13.52 -9.35 2.58
C LEU A 754 -14.87 -9.67 3.24
N LEU A 755 -15.46 -8.67 3.91
CA LEU A 755 -16.75 -8.81 4.57
C LEU A 755 -17.95 -8.86 3.62
N ARG A 756 -17.83 -8.32 2.41
CA ARG A 756 -18.89 -8.36 1.40
C ARG A 756 -18.95 -9.75 0.76
N ARG A 757 -19.94 -10.56 1.15
CA ARG A 757 -20.25 -11.84 0.49
C ARG A 757 -20.73 -11.58 -0.95
N SER A 758 -19.81 -11.67 -1.91
CA SER A 758 -20.16 -11.67 -3.34
C SER A 758 -19.71 -13.00 -3.98
N GLY A 759 -20.46 -13.48 -4.99
CA GLY A 759 -20.35 -14.81 -5.61
C GLY A 759 -19.05 -15.07 -6.40
N SER A 760 -19.14 -15.65 -7.61
CA SER A 760 -18.00 -16.18 -8.39
C SER A 760 -16.87 -15.17 -8.70
N LEU A 761 -17.14 -13.86 -8.66
CA LEU A 761 -16.16 -12.78 -8.88
C LEU A 761 -15.26 -12.49 -7.66
N ARG A 762 -15.39 -13.25 -6.56
CA ARG A 762 -14.61 -13.09 -5.33
C ARG A 762 -13.11 -13.36 -5.56
N THR A 763 -12.76 -14.39 -6.31
CA THR A 763 -11.35 -14.79 -6.53
C THR A 763 -10.56 -13.73 -7.31
N THR A 764 -11.11 -13.20 -8.41
CA THR A 764 -10.42 -12.18 -9.22
C THR A 764 -10.23 -10.85 -8.48
N ARG A 765 -11.12 -10.52 -7.54
CA ARG A 765 -10.99 -9.33 -6.68
C ARG A 765 -9.96 -9.53 -5.59
N ILE A 766 -9.89 -10.73 -5.00
CA ILE A 766 -8.86 -11.10 -4.03
C ILE A 766 -7.47 -11.07 -4.68
N MET A 767 -7.30 -11.71 -5.84
CA MET A 767 -6.04 -11.70 -6.58
C MET A 767 -5.62 -10.27 -6.97
N GLY A 768 -6.57 -9.44 -7.40
CA GLY A 768 -6.31 -8.03 -7.63
C GLY A 768 -5.89 -7.29 -6.36
N GLY A 769 -6.49 -7.60 -5.21
CA GLY A 769 -6.13 -7.02 -3.91
C GLY A 769 -4.72 -7.42 -3.48
N LEU A 770 -4.35 -8.69 -3.65
CA LEU A 770 -2.97 -9.16 -3.44
C LEU A 770 -1.98 -8.46 -4.37
N ALA A 771 -2.33 -8.28 -5.65
CA ALA A 771 -1.49 -7.53 -6.58
C ALA A 771 -1.30 -6.07 -6.15
N LEU A 772 -2.35 -5.40 -5.64
CA LEU A 772 -2.22 -4.05 -5.08
C LEU A 772 -1.35 -4.02 -3.83
N LEU A 773 -1.43 -5.02 -2.95
CA LEU A 773 -0.57 -5.14 -1.77
C LEU A 773 0.89 -5.37 -2.16
N LEU A 774 1.15 -6.20 -3.18
CA LEU A 774 2.50 -6.40 -3.72
C LEU A 774 3.06 -5.13 -4.34
N VAL A 775 2.25 -4.38 -5.10
CA VAL A 775 2.64 -3.08 -5.64
C VAL A 775 2.93 -2.09 -4.50
N LEU A 776 2.08 -2.05 -3.47
CA LEU A 776 2.29 -1.20 -2.30
C LEU A 776 3.60 -1.55 -1.59
N GLY A 777 3.82 -2.84 -1.29
CA GLY A 777 5.03 -3.31 -0.63
C GLY A 777 6.28 -3.05 -1.46
N GLY A 778 6.25 -3.38 -2.75
CA GLY A 778 7.39 -3.21 -3.66
C GLY A 778 7.80 -1.75 -3.88
N ILE A 779 6.86 -0.81 -3.81
CA ILE A 779 7.17 0.63 -3.91
C ILE A 779 7.54 1.22 -2.56
N ALA A 780 6.87 0.81 -1.48
CA ALA A 780 7.13 1.34 -0.15
C ALA A 780 8.50 0.90 0.37
N TRP A 781 8.92 -0.34 0.06
CA TRP A 781 10.15 -0.93 0.59
C TRP A 781 11.41 -0.08 0.32
N PRO A 782 11.77 0.27 -0.94
CA PRO A 782 12.97 1.07 -1.20
C PRO A 782 12.95 2.45 -0.55
N VAL A 783 11.76 3.03 -0.37
CA VAL A 783 11.62 4.36 0.25
C VAL A 783 11.81 4.30 1.77
N VAL A 784 11.26 3.25 2.42
CA VAL A 784 11.41 3.03 3.86
C VAL A 784 12.85 2.64 4.22
N GLU A 785 13.53 1.90 3.35
CA GLU A 785 14.95 1.56 3.50
C GLU A 785 15.88 2.78 3.31
N GLY A 786 15.43 3.80 2.58
CA GLY A 786 16.19 5.02 2.35
C GLY A 786 16.65 5.73 3.62
N SER A 787 17.91 6.17 3.64
CA SER A 787 18.56 6.79 4.81
C SER A 787 17.79 8.00 5.36
N TYR A 788 17.15 8.79 4.50
CA TYR A 788 16.34 9.92 4.94
C TYR A 788 15.14 9.47 5.78
N MET A 789 14.39 8.45 5.34
CA MET A 789 13.26 7.94 6.11
C MET A 789 13.68 7.28 7.42
N GLN A 790 14.80 6.55 7.42
CA GLN A 790 15.37 5.97 8.64
C GLN A 790 15.69 7.06 9.66
N SER A 791 16.30 8.17 9.22
CA SER A 791 16.57 9.33 10.10
C SER A 791 15.28 9.94 10.67
N ARG A 792 14.20 9.98 9.88
CA ARG A 792 12.89 10.47 10.33
C ARG A 792 12.19 9.51 11.30
N PHE A 793 12.39 8.20 11.17
CA PHE A 793 11.87 7.24 12.16
C PHE A 793 12.64 7.35 13.48
N ALA A 794 13.95 7.59 13.44
CA ALA A 794 14.75 7.78 14.65
C ALA A 794 14.34 9.01 15.47
N THR A 795 13.75 10.05 14.86
CA THR A 795 13.35 11.29 15.56
C THR A 795 11.86 11.37 15.92
N VAL A 796 11.10 10.27 15.86
CA VAL A 796 9.65 10.26 16.16
C VAL A 796 9.31 10.87 17.52
N GLN A 797 10.03 10.51 18.57
CA GLN A 797 9.76 11.00 19.93
C GLN A 797 9.92 12.52 20.04
N ARG A 798 10.93 13.10 19.39
CA ARG A 798 11.17 14.55 19.40
C ARG A 798 10.06 15.32 18.68
N ASP A 799 9.57 14.80 17.55
CA ASP A 799 8.49 15.45 16.77
C ASP A 799 7.17 15.51 17.54
N VAL A 800 6.83 14.46 18.31
CA VAL A 800 5.62 14.44 19.15
C VAL A 800 5.67 15.52 20.22
N HIS A 801 6.83 15.72 20.86
CA HIS A 801 7.02 16.79 21.84
C HIS A 801 6.86 18.19 21.22
N ILE A 802 7.50 18.43 20.06
CA ILE A 802 7.38 19.73 19.35
C ILE A 802 5.91 20.03 19.02
N ARG A 803 5.18 19.04 18.49
CA ARG A 803 3.77 19.19 18.13
C ARG A 803 2.89 19.44 19.35
N THR A 804 3.10 18.70 20.43
CA THR A 804 2.28 18.86 21.64
C THR A 804 2.53 20.24 22.29
N ALA A 805 3.78 20.70 22.32
CA ALA A 805 4.10 22.06 22.79
C ALA A 805 3.46 23.12 21.89
N HIS A 806 3.54 22.96 20.56
CA HIS A 806 2.89 23.86 19.60
C HIS A 806 1.38 23.92 19.79
N TRP A 807 0.71 22.78 20.00
CA TRP A 807 -0.73 22.73 20.24
C TRP A 807 -1.12 23.39 21.56
N GLN A 808 -0.35 23.18 22.62
CA GLN A 808 -0.59 23.82 23.91
C GLN A 808 -0.45 25.34 23.81
N GLU A 809 0.59 25.83 23.12
CA GLU A 809 0.77 27.25 22.85
C GLU A 809 -0.36 27.82 21.99
N ALA A 810 -0.72 27.12 20.91
CA ALA A 810 -1.80 27.53 20.01
C ALA A 810 -3.14 27.72 20.72
N ILE A 811 -3.50 26.80 21.61
CA ILE A 811 -4.70 26.91 22.45
C ILE A 811 -4.53 28.00 23.52
N GLY A 812 -3.34 28.13 24.10
CA GLY A 812 -3.03 29.17 25.08
C GLY A 812 -3.14 30.60 24.56
N MET A 813 -3.10 30.80 23.22
CA MET A 813 -3.27 32.12 22.60
C MET A 813 -4.74 32.56 22.43
N MET A 814 -5.71 31.68 22.69
CA MET A 814 -7.14 32.01 22.60
C MET A 814 -7.53 33.08 23.64
N ASN A 815 -8.55 33.88 23.32
CA ASN A 815 -9.12 34.82 24.29
C ASN A 815 -9.78 34.08 25.46
N ASP A 816 -9.62 34.60 26.68
CA ASP A 816 -10.34 34.11 27.85
C ASP A 816 -11.86 34.32 27.71
N GLY A 817 -12.64 33.43 28.32
CA GLY A 817 -14.09 33.55 28.45
C GLY A 817 -14.89 32.46 27.73
N ILE A 818 -16.09 32.21 28.24
CA ILE A 818 -16.99 31.13 27.79
C ILE A 818 -17.41 31.35 26.33
N ALA A 819 -17.58 32.61 25.90
CA ALA A 819 -17.96 32.92 24.52
C ALA A 819 -16.93 32.39 23.52
N THR A 820 -15.64 32.65 23.73
CA THR A 820 -14.55 32.15 22.90
C THR A 820 -14.44 30.62 22.97
N GLN A 821 -14.59 30.03 24.16
CA GLN A 821 -14.55 28.57 24.32
C GLN A 821 -15.69 27.86 23.56
N LEU A 822 -16.87 28.48 23.45
CA LEU A 822 -18.02 27.91 22.76
C LEU A 822 -18.04 28.20 21.26
N SER A 823 -17.68 29.41 20.84
CA SER A 823 -17.80 29.91 19.45
C SER A 823 -16.49 30.03 18.67
N GLY A 824 -15.34 29.91 19.35
CA GLY A 824 -14.00 29.98 18.78
C GLY A 824 -13.49 31.41 18.59
N MET A 825 -12.28 31.51 18.05
CA MET A 825 -11.60 32.76 17.68
C MET A 825 -12.01 33.28 16.29
N GLY A 826 -12.77 32.49 15.53
CA GLY A 826 -13.13 32.78 14.14
C GLY A 826 -12.25 32.04 13.13
N LEU A 827 -12.82 31.75 11.95
CA LEU A 827 -12.12 31.02 10.88
C LEU A 827 -10.92 31.80 10.36
N GLY A 828 -9.80 31.11 10.12
CA GLY A 828 -8.61 31.67 9.48
C GLY A 828 -7.84 32.68 10.33
N ARG A 829 -8.19 32.87 11.61
CA ARG A 829 -7.54 33.83 12.53
C ARG A 829 -6.22 33.34 13.12
N TYR A 830 -5.88 32.07 12.93
CA TYR A 830 -4.69 31.48 13.54
C TYR A 830 -3.38 32.20 13.15
N PRO A 831 -3.08 32.48 11.85
CA PRO A 831 -1.81 33.13 11.49
C PRO A 831 -1.65 34.54 12.09
N GLU A 832 -2.72 35.32 12.11
CA GLU A 832 -2.72 36.66 12.74
C GLU A 832 -2.55 36.54 14.26
N THR A 833 -3.25 35.60 14.90
CA THR A 833 -3.14 35.38 16.36
C THR A 833 -1.73 34.96 16.72
N TYR A 834 -1.13 34.04 15.97
CA TYR A 834 0.26 33.61 16.15
C TYR A 834 1.22 34.80 16.02
N PHE A 835 1.05 35.62 14.98
CA PHE A 835 1.88 36.81 14.75
C PHE A 835 1.93 37.75 15.97
N TRP A 836 0.80 37.95 16.65
CA TRP A 836 0.70 38.87 17.78
C TRP A 836 0.94 38.25 19.17
N ARG A 837 0.64 36.96 19.36
CA ARG A 837 0.51 36.35 20.69
C ARG A 837 1.43 35.17 20.97
N ASN A 838 2.26 34.74 20.02
CA ASN A 838 3.19 33.64 20.29
C ASN A 838 4.16 33.99 21.42
N THR A 839 4.54 32.97 22.19
CA THR A 839 5.39 33.08 23.38
C THR A 839 6.86 32.80 23.07
N GLN A 840 7.16 32.24 21.91
CA GLN A 840 8.53 31.89 21.50
C GLN A 840 9.32 33.07 20.90
N GLY A 841 8.71 34.25 20.79
CA GLY A 841 9.35 35.43 20.21
C GLY A 841 9.59 35.32 18.69
N VAL A 842 9.01 34.31 18.05
CA VAL A 842 9.10 34.08 16.60
C VAL A 842 8.17 35.07 15.92
N ARG A 843 8.72 36.00 15.14
CA ARG A 843 7.93 36.94 14.35
C ARG A 843 8.09 36.63 12.86
N PRO A 844 7.08 36.02 12.22
CA PRO A 844 7.04 35.88 10.76
C PRO A 844 7.25 37.24 10.09
N ALA A 845 8.06 37.29 9.04
CA ALA A 845 8.10 38.47 8.18
C ALA A 845 6.72 38.74 7.58
N SER A 846 6.47 40.00 7.24
CA SER A 846 5.18 40.45 6.70
C SER A 846 5.37 41.21 5.41
N TYR A 847 4.33 41.27 4.60
CA TYR A 847 4.31 42.11 3.41
C TYR A 847 2.96 42.81 3.27
N ARG A 848 2.96 43.97 2.63
CA ARG A 848 1.74 44.67 2.22
C ARG A 848 2.00 45.57 1.02
N PHE A 849 0.95 45.85 0.26
CA PHE A 849 0.95 46.85 -0.79
C PHE A 849 0.51 48.19 -0.23
N VAL A 850 1.31 49.22 -0.44
CA VAL A 850 1.03 50.59 -0.01
C VAL A 850 0.76 51.42 -1.24
N THR A 851 -0.35 52.17 -1.25
CA THR A 851 -0.71 53.05 -2.36
C THR A 851 -0.76 54.49 -1.88
N GLN A 852 -0.01 55.38 -2.55
CA GLN A 852 0.02 56.81 -2.28
C GLN A 852 0.27 57.57 -3.59
N ASN A 853 -0.51 58.62 -3.84
CA ASN A 853 -0.39 59.46 -5.04
C ASN A 853 -0.39 58.65 -6.35
N ASP A 854 -1.33 57.70 -6.48
CA ASP A 854 -1.47 56.77 -7.61
C ASP A 854 -0.27 55.84 -7.88
N ASN A 855 0.75 55.82 -7.01
CA ASN A 855 1.82 54.83 -7.03
C ASN A 855 1.56 53.74 -5.98
N THR A 856 1.79 52.48 -6.34
CA THR A 856 1.68 51.32 -5.45
C THR A 856 3.02 50.63 -5.34
N TRP A 857 3.49 50.33 -4.14
CA TRP A 857 4.76 49.62 -3.93
C TRP A 857 4.61 48.51 -2.88
N LEU A 858 5.62 47.64 -2.79
CA LEU A 858 5.69 46.55 -1.83
C LEU A 858 6.44 47.00 -0.56
N GLU A 859 5.79 46.95 0.60
CA GLU A 859 6.46 47.09 1.90
C GLU A 859 6.74 45.69 2.49
N LEU A 860 7.98 45.43 2.88
CA LEU A 860 8.46 44.21 3.54
C LEU A 860 8.85 44.49 4.98
N GLY A 861 8.19 43.83 5.93
CA GLY A 861 8.56 43.82 7.35
C GLY A 861 9.53 42.69 7.66
N GLY A 862 10.59 42.99 8.42
CA GLY A 862 11.61 41.99 8.77
C GLY A 862 11.18 40.98 9.84
N GLY A 863 11.68 39.76 9.73
CA GLY A 863 11.35 38.64 10.61
C GLY A 863 11.81 37.28 10.06
N ASP A 864 11.19 36.21 10.54
CA ASP A 864 11.34 34.85 10.04
C ASP A 864 11.12 34.80 8.52
N ALA A 865 11.90 33.96 7.82
CA ALA A 865 12.01 33.99 6.37
C ALA A 865 10.66 33.88 5.62
N LEU A 866 10.30 34.97 4.93
CA LEU A 866 9.22 35.04 3.94
C LEU A 866 9.83 35.54 2.63
N TYR A 867 9.82 34.68 1.62
CA TYR A 867 10.32 34.99 0.29
C TYR A 867 9.15 35.47 -0.56
N PHE A 868 9.10 36.76 -0.86
CA PHE A 868 8.13 37.32 -1.80
C PHE A 868 8.68 37.17 -3.22
N GLU A 869 8.08 36.30 -4.03
CA GLU A 869 8.75 35.67 -5.17
C GLU A 869 7.91 35.59 -6.45
N GLN A 870 8.59 35.59 -7.59
CA GLN A 870 8.00 35.42 -8.92
C GLN A 870 8.81 34.42 -9.73
N ILE A 871 8.13 33.53 -10.48
CA ILE A 871 8.78 32.62 -11.43
C ILE A 871 9.26 33.43 -12.64
N VAL A 872 10.55 33.38 -12.93
CA VAL A 872 11.20 34.14 -14.01
C VAL A 872 11.84 33.20 -15.03
N ALA A 873 11.78 33.57 -16.31
CA ALA A 873 12.28 32.75 -17.43
C ALA A 873 13.82 32.84 -17.60
N VAL A 874 14.54 32.66 -16.50
CA VAL A 874 16.01 32.66 -16.43
C VAL A 874 16.57 31.31 -16.91
N ARG A 875 17.60 31.37 -17.75
CA ARG A 875 18.32 30.23 -18.32
C ARG A 875 19.73 30.11 -17.73
N PRO A 876 20.29 28.88 -17.63
CA PRO A 876 21.65 28.65 -17.14
C PRO A 876 22.71 29.24 -18.09
N ASP A 877 23.89 29.51 -17.54
CA ASP A 877 25.05 30.07 -18.27
C ASP A 877 24.73 31.39 -19.00
N GLN A 878 23.99 32.28 -18.35
CA GLN A 878 23.65 33.62 -18.88
C GLN A 878 23.85 34.69 -17.81
N HIS A 879 24.02 35.93 -18.27
CA HIS A 879 24.06 37.12 -17.43
C HIS A 879 22.76 37.91 -17.55
N TYR A 880 22.23 38.35 -16.40
CA TYR A 880 21.05 39.19 -16.31
C TYR A 880 21.35 40.41 -15.45
N GLN A 881 20.62 41.50 -15.69
CA GLN A 881 20.69 42.69 -14.88
C GLN A 881 19.37 42.90 -14.14
N LEU A 882 19.42 42.86 -12.81
CA LEU A 882 18.32 43.17 -11.93
C LEU A 882 18.39 44.63 -11.51
N ARG A 883 17.29 45.37 -11.66
CA ARG A 883 17.12 46.75 -11.23
C ARG A 883 15.90 46.85 -10.33
N PHE A 884 15.99 47.65 -9.28
CA PHE A 884 14.84 47.96 -8.41
C PHE A 884 15.09 49.28 -7.67
N ALA A 885 14.01 49.92 -7.22
CA ALA A 885 14.06 51.02 -6.28
C ALA A 885 13.78 50.49 -4.86
N ALA A 886 14.53 50.94 -3.87
CA ALA A 886 14.25 50.64 -2.47
C ALA A 886 14.47 51.84 -1.56
N ARG A 887 13.73 51.89 -0.45
CA ARG A 887 13.90 52.87 0.62
C ARG A 887 13.58 52.28 1.99
N ALA A 888 14.23 52.82 3.01
CA ALA A 888 13.98 52.49 4.41
C ALA A 888 14.25 53.69 5.32
N ARG A 889 13.73 53.66 6.55
CA ARG A 889 13.94 54.69 7.58
C ARG A 889 14.83 54.24 8.73
N GLN A 890 15.20 52.95 8.75
CA GLN A 890 16.02 52.32 9.77
C GLN A 890 17.43 52.11 9.24
N ASP A 891 18.44 52.31 10.09
CA ASP A 891 19.85 52.22 9.69
C ASP A 891 20.27 50.79 9.32
N GLN A 892 19.67 49.78 9.95
CA GLN A 892 19.98 48.36 9.75
C GLN A 892 19.14 47.71 8.62
N ALA A 893 18.53 48.49 7.73
CA ALA A 893 17.65 47.95 6.71
C ALA A 893 18.43 47.29 5.56
N GLU A 894 18.20 45.98 5.37
CA GLU A 894 18.83 45.18 4.32
C GLU A 894 17.77 44.47 3.48
N LEU A 895 18.04 44.35 2.19
CA LEU A 895 17.22 43.58 1.26
C LEU A 895 18.06 42.46 0.66
N THR A 896 17.64 41.22 0.89
CA THR A 896 18.25 40.04 0.26
C THR A 896 17.41 39.61 -0.92
N VAL A 897 18.07 39.37 -2.06
CA VAL A 897 17.44 39.11 -3.35
C VAL A 897 17.98 37.80 -3.95
N PRO A 898 17.45 36.64 -3.54
CA PRO A 898 17.81 35.38 -4.16
C PRO A 898 17.18 35.21 -5.55
N VAL A 899 17.98 34.69 -6.48
CA VAL A 899 17.50 34.06 -7.72
C VAL A 899 17.84 32.57 -7.64
N CYS A 900 16.85 31.70 -7.51
CA CYS A 900 17.05 30.28 -7.21
C CYS A 900 16.34 29.34 -8.19
N GLU A 901 16.99 28.24 -8.56
CA GLU A 901 16.30 27.04 -9.02
C GLU A 901 15.46 26.47 -7.86
N LYS A 902 14.13 26.64 -7.93
CA LYS A 902 13.23 26.38 -6.81
C LYS A 902 11.84 26.04 -7.30
N TRP A 903 11.24 24.99 -6.75
CA TRP A 903 9.81 24.69 -6.88
C TRP A 903 9.12 24.82 -5.51
N MET A 904 8.29 25.85 -5.36
CA MET A 904 7.59 26.25 -4.12
C MET A 904 8.45 26.44 -2.86
N LEU A 905 8.95 25.38 -2.22
CA LEU A 905 9.63 25.44 -0.92
C LEU A 905 11.15 25.29 -1.04
N TYR A 906 11.62 24.19 -1.63
CA TYR A 906 13.03 23.81 -1.58
C TYR A 906 13.81 24.40 -2.74
N SER A 907 14.87 25.12 -2.41
CA SER A 907 15.81 25.70 -3.37
C SER A 907 17.00 24.76 -3.62
N SER A 908 17.53 24.77 -4.84
CA SER A 908 18.76 24.08 -5.22
C SER A 908 19.89 25.10 -5.46
N ALA A 909 20.25 25.40 -6.70
CA ALA A 909 21.25 26.42 -7.01
C ALA A 909 20.65 27.83 -6.88
N CYS A 910 21.33 28.73 -6.15
CA CYS A 910 20.81 30.07 -5.82
C CYS A 910 21.84 31.18 -5.89
N VAL A 911 21.56 32.23 -6.66
CA VAL A 911 22.27 33.52 -6.62
C VAL A 911 21.73 34.43 -5.55
N TRP A 912 22.41 34.43 -4.40
CA TRP A 912 22.12 35.29 -3.26
C TRP A 912 22.90 36.59 -3.36
N GLN A 913 22.19 37.71 -3.25
CA GLN A 913 22.78 39.04 -3.15
C GLN A 913 22.05 39.83 -2.07
N THR A 914 22.80 40.56 -1.25
CA THR A 914 22.23 41.38 -0.17
C THR A 914 22.66 42.82 -0.38
N VAL A 915 21.68 43.72 -0.34
CA VAL A 915 21.86 45.16 -0.51
C VAL A 915 21.59 45.84 0.81
N HIS A 916 22.57 46.59 1.30
CA HIS A 916 22.40 47.48 2.44
C HIS A 916 21.69 48.76 1.97
N VAL A 917 20.38 48.85 2.22
CA VAL A 917 19.57 50.01 1.82
C VAL A 917 19.83 51.17 2.79
N GLY A 918 19.96 50.87 4.08
CA GLY A 918 20.20 51.82 5.15
C GLY A 918 19.09 52.87 5.29
N ASN A 919 19.31 53.85 6.15
CA ASN A 919 18.35 54.95 6.31
C ASN A 919 18.46 55.94 5.15
N THR A 920 17.45 55.91 4.29
CA THR A 920 17.34 56.77 3.10
C THR A 920 16.58 58.07 3.37
N GLY A 921 16.15 58.33 4.61
CA GLY A 921 15.25 59.45 4.93
C GLY A 921 13.90 59.36 4.21
N GLY A 922 13.52 58.18 3.71
CA GLY A 922 12.32 57.97 2.89
C GLY A 922 12.47 58.33 1.40
N GLN A 923 13.69 58.65 0.93
CA GLN A 923 13.97 58.88 -0.48
C GLN A 923 14.24 57.56 -1.22
N TRP A 924 13.70 57.40 -2.43
CA TRP A 924 13.96 56.23 -3.25
C TRP A 924 15.41 56.20 -3.75
N ARG A 925 16.07 55.04 -3.61
CA ARG A 925 17.38 54.77 -4.19
C ARG A 925 17.27 53.64 -5.19
N HIS A 926 17.87 53.79 -6.36
CA HIS A 926 17.90 52.76 -7.38
C HIS A 926 19.15 51.88 -7.22
N PHE A 927 18.94 50.57 -7.28
CA PHE A 927 19.97 49.55 -7.19
C PHE A 927 20.03 48.77 -8.49
N VAL A 928 21.24 48.41 -8.89
CA VAL A 928 21.52 47.58 -10.07
C VAL A 928 22.43 46.46 -9.63
N LEU A 929 22.01 45.22 -9.92
CA LEU A 929 22.63 43.99 -9.50
C LEU A 929 22.84 43.09 -10.72
N ASP A 930 24.05 42.53 -10.87
CA ASP A 930 24.35 41.58 -11.93
C ASP A 930 24.12 40.15 -11.45
N VAL A 931 23.27 39.39 -12.15
CA VAL A 931 22.91 38.02 -11.81
C VAL A 931 23.57 37.08 -12.81
N ASP A 932 24.63 36.39 -12.35
CA ASP A 932 25.33 35.34 -13.10
C ASP A 932 24.77 33.95 -12.76
N THR A 933 24.31 33.24 -13.79
CA THR A 933 23.66 31.94 -13.67
C THR A 933 24.54 30.77 -14.14
N ALA A 934 25.86 30.96 -14.22
CA ALA A 934 26.82 29.90 -14.57
C ALA A 934 26.76 28.65 -13.65
N ARG A 935 26.26 28.80 -12.43
CA ARG A 935 26.06 27.67 -11.49
C ARG A 935 24.74 26.93 -11.65
N PHE A 936 23.83 27.41 -12.49
CA PHE A 936 22.55 26.74 -12.73
C PHE A 936 22.74 25.56 -13.66
N SER A 937 21.98 24.51 -13.42
CA SER A 937 22.19 23.24 -14.11
C SER A 937 21.45 23.21 -15.44
N LYS A 938 22.10 22.68 -16.48
CA LYS A 938 21.44 22.40 -17.75
C LYS A 938 20.62 21.12 -17.63
N HIS A 939 19.31 21.23 -17.79
CA HIS A 939 18.40 20.11 -17.75
C HIS A 939 17.71 19.88 -19.11
N PRO A 940 17.34 18.62 -19.44
CA PRO A 940 16.49 18.33 -20.58
C PRO A 940 15.15 19.09 -20.51
N TRP A 941 14.51 19.33 -21.66
CA TRP A 941 13.26 20.09 -21.75
C TRP A 941 12.13 19.56 -20.84
N TYR A 942 12.10 18.25 -20.59
CA TYR A 942 11.09 17.59 -19.75
C TYR A 942 11.39 17.62 -18.25
N ALA A 943 12.56 18.08 -17.83
CA ALA A 943 13.02 18.12 -16.44
C ALA A 943 13.61 19.49 -16.08
N GLN A 944 13.20 20.56 -16.78
CA GLN A 944 13.65 21.91 -16.50
C GLN A 944 13.18 22.34 -15.11
N ARG A 945 14.13 22.87 -14.32
CA ARG A 945 13.85 23.48 -13.02
C ARG A 945 13.29 24.87 -13.23
N SER A 946 12.25 25.21 -12.47
CA SER A 946 11.77 26.59 -12.40
C SER A 946 12.77 27.46 -11.65
N VAL A 947 12.95 28.70 -12.12
CA VAL A 947 13.75 29.71 -11.43
C VAL A 947 12.83 30.76 -10.81
N LYS A 948 13.08 31.12 -9.57
CA LYS A 948 12.35 32.17 -8.84
C LYS A 948 13.27 33.31 -8.46
N LEU A 949 12.81 34.54 -8.72
CA LEU A 949 13.34 35.77 -8.15
C LEU A 949 12.55 36.05 -6.87
N SER A 950 13.22 36.24 -5.74
CA SER A 950 12.54 36.56 -4.48
C SER A 950 13.14 37.77 -3.78
N PHE A 951 12.33 38.43 -2.95
CA PHE A 951 12.74 39.50 -2.04
C PHE A 951 12.50 39.06 -0.60
N TYR A 952 13.49 39.33 0.26
CA TYR A 952 13.47 38.94 1.67
C TYR A 952 14.13 40.02 2.54
N ASN A 953 13.49 40.39 3.65
CA ASN A 953 14.04 41.29 4.67
C ASN A 953 14.48 40.47 5.91
N PRO A 954 15.80 40.29 6.13
CA PRO A 954 16.30 39.47 7.24
C PRO A 954 16.24 40.15 8.61
N ASN A 955 16.14 41.48 8.66
CA ASN A 955 16.42 42.23 9.89
C ASN A 955 15.14 42.56 10.67
N LEU A 956 14.94 41.86 11.78
CA LEU A 956 13.85 42.09 12.73
C LEU A 956 13.74 43.56 13.12
N GLY A 957 12.51 44.09 13.14
CA GLY A 957 12.23 45.49 13.52
C GLY A 957 12.48 46.53 12.41
N THR A 958 12.95 46.10 11.23
CA THR A 958 13.08 46.98 10.06
C THR A 958 11.88 46.88 9.13
N ARG A 959 11.66 47.94 8.34
CA ARG A 959 10.69 47.96 7.24
C ARG A 959 11.35 48.53 6.01
N LEU A 960 11.05 47.93 4.87
CA LEU A 960 11.70 48.27 3.61
C LEU A 960 10.66 48.31 2.50
N ASP A 961 10.63 49.42 1.77
CA ASP A 961 9.79 49.59 0.59
C ASP A 961 10.59 49.22 -0.66
N VAL A 962 9.98 48.46 -1.58
CA VAL A 962 10.54 48.02 -2.86
C VAL A 962 9.57 48.40 -3.99
N ASP A 963 10.10 48.96 -5.07
CA ASP A 963 9.35 49.35 -6.27
C ASP A 963 10.21 49.21 -7.55
N ASP A 964 9.61 49.42 -8.71
CA ASP A 964 10.27 49.46 -10.03
C ASP A 964 11.18 48.25 -10.32
N VAL A 965 10.72 47.04 -10.02
CA VAL A 965 11.49 45.81 -10.21
C VAL A 965 11.56 45.44 -11.70
N SER A 966 12.78 45.25 -12.20
CA SER A 966 13.07 44.88 -13.60
C SER A 966 14.22 43.89 -13.65
N LEU A 967 14.03 42.74 -14.32
CA LEU A 967 15.09 41.76 -14.57
C LEU A 967 15.24 41.57 -16.07
N ARG A 968 16.38 41.97 -16.63
CA ARG A 968 16.61 41.94 -18.08
C ARG A 968 17.71 40.99 -18.49
N ASP A 969 17.50 40.30 -19.60
CA ASP A 969 18.54 39.52 -20.27
C ASP A 969 19.54 40.43 -21.02
N ALA A 970 20.60 39.83 -21.58
CA ALA A 970 21.60 40.55 -22.38
C ALA A 970 21.02 41.23 -23.64
N ALA A 971 19.85 40.79 -24.11
CA ALA A 971 19.14 41.41 -25.23
C ALA A 971 18.17 42.54 -24.78
N GLY A 972 18.13 42.86 -23.49
CA GLY A 972 17.27 43.88 -22.90
C GLY A 972 15.82 43.46 -22.72
N ARG A 973 15.50 42.17 -22.85
CA ARG A 973 14.14 41.64 -22.67
C ARG A 973 13.78 41.60 -21.19
N GLU A 974 12.64 42.17 -20.85
CA GLU A 974 12.08 42.13 -19.50
C GLU A 974 11.52 40.74 -19.16
N LEU A 975 11.89 40.22 -17.99
CA LEU A 975 11.47 38.91 -17.49
C LEU A 975 10.52 39.00 -16.29
N VAL A 976 10.41 40.15 -15.65
CA VAL A 976 9.50 40.39 -14.52
C VAL A 976 8.17 40.95 -15.02
N HIS A 977 7.07 40.38 -14.54
CA HIS A 977 5.73 40.91 -14.70
C HIS A 977 5.30 41.66 -13.45
N ASN A 978 4.50 42.71 -13.62
CA ASN A 978 3.98 43.53 -12.51
C ASN A 978 5.10 44.03 -11.56
N GLY A 979 6.21 44.51 -12.12
CA GLY A 979 7.37 45.00 -11.35
C GLY A 979 7.13 46.32 -10.61
N SER A 980 6.10 47.07 -11.02
CA SER A 980 5.63 48.30 -10.35
C SER A 980 4.56 48.05 -9.29
N PHE A 981 4.18 46.78 -9.04
CA PHE A 981 3.15 46.39 -8.06
C PHE A 981 1.76 47.05 -8.21
N SER A 982 1.50 47.75 -9.32
CA SER A 982 0.21 48.42 -9.60
C SER A 982 -0.99 47.46 -9.67
N ALA A 983 -0.75 46.18 -9.99
CA ALA A 983 -1.76 45.12 -9.93
C ALA A 983 -1.72 44.32 -8.60
N GLY A 984 -1.10 44.86 -7.56
CA GLY A 984 -0.91 44.20 -6.27
C GLY A 984 -0.09 42.94 -6.41
N MET A 985 -0.66 41.80 -6.02
CA MET A 985 0.02 40.51 -5.97
C MET A 985 -0.02 39.73 -7.30
N ASP A 986 -0.66 40.24 -8.36
CA ASP A 986 -0.70 39.51 -9.63
C ASP A 986 0.73 39.18 -10.13
N HIS A 987 0.96 37.90 -10.49
CA HIS A 987 2.27 37.27 -10.82
C HIS A 987 3.27 37.07 -9.67
N TRP A 988 3.04 37.69 -8.52
CA TRP A 988 3.86 37.50 -7.34
C TRP A 988 3.20 36.51 -6.39
N PHE A 989 4.00 35.71 -5.70
CA PHE A 989 3.53 34.79 -4.68
C PHE A 989 4.52 34.81 -3.52
N PHE A 990 4.29 34.00 -2.48
CA PHE A 990 5.26 33.90 -1.40
C PHE A 990 5.44 32.47 -0.93
N ALA A 991 6.57 32.22 -0.26
CA ALA A 991 6.85 30.96 0.41
C ALA A 991 7.62 31.21 1.71
N THR A 992 7.54 30.27 2.64
CA THR A 992 8.19 30.39 3.95
C THR A 992 8.90 29.10 4.36
N ASP A 993 9.99 29.22 5.09
CA ASP A 993 10.72 28.06 5.62
C ASP A 993 10.08 27.51 6.91
N ASN A 994 9.50 28.40 7.73
CA ASN A 994 8.85 28.03 8.98
C ASN A 994 7.33 27.88 8.78
N HIS A 995 6.83 26.66 9.00
CA HIS A 995 5.43 26.31 8.77
C HIS A 995 4.53 26.43 10.00
N LEU A 996 5.09 26.53 11.22
CA LEU A 996 4.31 26.59 12.45
C LEU A 996 3.41 27.84 12.57
N PRO A 997 3.85 29.03 12.12
CA PRO A 997 3.01 30.23 12.18
C PRO A 997 1.74 30.16 11.33
N TRP A 998 1.71 29.29 10.34
CA TRP A 998 0.64 29.22 9.34
C TRP A 998 -0.35 28.09 9.60
N HIS A 999 0.03 27.11 10.41
CA HIS A 999 -0.70 25.85 10.54
C HIS A 999 -0.89 25.42 12.00
N PHE A 1000 -2.12 25.03 12.32
CA PHE A 1000 -2.43 24.47 13.63
C PHE A 1000 -1.79 23.08 13.83
N LYS A 1001 -1.56 22.34 12.73
CA LYS A 1001 -0.99 20.98 12.73
C LYS A 1001 -1.84 19.91 13.43
N ASP A 1002 -3.14 20.17 13.61
CA ASP A 1002 -4.17 19.21 14.03
C ASP A 1002 -5.54 19.78 13.63
N LEU A 1003 -6.34 19.00 12.91
CA LEU A 1003 -7.67 19.39 12.39
C LEU A 1003 -8.70 19.57 13.51
N TRP A 1004 -8.68 18.74 14.55
CA TRP A 1004 -9.67 18.77 15.63
C TRP A 1004 -9.44 19.98 16.53
N LEU A 1005 -8.18 20.24 16.87
CA LEU A 1005 -7.80 21.42 17.64
C LEU A 1005 -7.94 22.69 16.81
N GLN A 1006 -7.68 22.67 15.51
CA GLN A 1006 -8.03 23.77 14.61
C GLN A 1006 -9.52 24.10 14.68
N LEU A 1007 -10.39 23.08 14.57
CA LEU A 1007 -11.84 23.29 14.64
C LEU A 1007 -12.28 23.85 15.99
N TYR A 1008 -11.65 23.44 17.09
CA TYR A 1008 -11.88 24.02 18.40
C TYR A 1008 -11.41 25.48 18.48
N PHE A 1009 -10.21 25.78 17.97
CA PHE A 1009 -9.68 27.14 17.95
C PHE A 1009 -10.58 28.07 17.12
N GLU A 1010 -11.00 27.65 15.93
CA GLU A 1010 -11.73 28.51 15.00
C GLU A 1010 -13.24 28.59 15.26
N GLN A 1011 -13.88 27.49 15.67
CA GLN A 1011 -15.34 27.38 15.83
C GLN A 1011 -15.79 27.03 17.25
N GLY A 1012 -14.86 26.86 18.19
CA GLY A 1012 -15.14 26.52 19.59
C GLY A 1012 -15.66 25.11 19.79
N GLY A 1013 -16.10 24.84 21.02
CA GLY A 1013 -16.65 23.53 21.41
C GLY A 1013 -17.90 23.15 20.60
N ILE A 1014 -18.71 24.12 20.17
CA ILE A 1014 -19.91 23.86 19.37
C ILE A 1014 -19.52 23.33 17.98
N GLY A 1015 -18.61 24.02 17.29
CA GLY A 1015 -18.15 23.59 15.97
C GLY A 1015 -17.47 22.22 15.99
N LEU A 1016 -16.63 21.97 17.00
CA LEU A 1016 -15.99 20.68 17.21
C LEU A 1016 -17.02 19.55 17.41
N ALA A 1017 -18.00 19.76 18.29
CA ALA A 1017 -19.04 18.77 18.56
C ALA A 1017 -19.90 18.47 17.31
N LEU A 1018 -20.26 19.49 16.54
CA LEU A 1018 -21.00 19.33 15.29
C LEU A 1018 -20.17 18.60 14.23
N PHE A 1019 -18.87 18.89 14.12
CA PHE A 1019 -17.98 18.17 13.22
C PHE A 1019 -17.84 16.69 13.61
N ALA A 1020 -17.64 16.39 14.90
CA ALA A 1020 -17.63 15.01 15.40
C ALA A 1020 -18.94 14.28 15.08
N ALA A 1021 -20.09 14.97 15.23
CA ALA A 1021 -21.39 14.42 14.85
C ALA A 1021 -21.51 14.16 13.33
N LEU A 1022 -20.94 15.01 12.47
CA LEU A 1022 -20.88 14.77 11.02
C LEU A 1022 -20.06 13.52 10.70
N VAL A 1023 -18.90 13.33 11.34
CA VAL A 1023 -18.04 12.15 11.17
C VAL A 1023 -18.78 10.89 11.61
N VAL A 1024 -19.34 10.88 12.82
CA VAL A 1024 -20.11 9.75 13.36
C VAL A 1024 -21.28 9.42 12.45
N TYR A 1025 -22.03 10.42 11.98
CA TYR A 1025 -23.13 10.23 11.04
C TYR A 1025 -22.68 9.56 9.75
N ALA A 1026 -21.55 9.99 9.15
CA ALA A 1026 -21.03 9.40 7.93
C ALA A 1026 -20.71 7.90 8.10
N PHE A 1027 -20.05 7.51 9.20
CA PHE A 1027 -19.76 6.10 9.47
C PHE A 1027 -21.02 5.27 9.76
N ILE A 1028 -22.00 5.83 10.47
CA ILE A 1028 -23.32 5.17 10.66
C ILE A 1028 -24.01 4.96 9.31
N ALA A 1029 -24.03 5.97 8.44
CA ALA A 1029 -24.63 5.88 7.11
C ALA A 1029 -23.90 4.83 6.24
N LEU A 1030 -22.58 4.80 6.27
CA LEU A 1030 -21.76 3.80 5.57
C LEU A 1030 -22.01 2.38 6.07
N ALA A 1031 -22.12 2.19 7.39
CA ALA A 1031 -22.42 0.90 8.00
C ALA A 1031 -23.82 0.39 7.61
N ARG A 1032 -24.83 1.26 7.63
CA ARG A 1032 -26.20 0.92 7.20
C ARG A 1032 -26.27 0.49 5.74
N ARG A 1033 -25.50 1.16 4.89
CA ARG A 1033 -25.48 0.95 3.42
C ARG A 1033 -24.43 -0.07 2.97
N TRP A 1034 -23.76 -0.72 3.93
CA TRP A 1034 -22.67 -1.64 3.66
C TRP A 1034 -23.04 -2.78 2.71
N ARG A 1035 -24.28 -3.26 2.76
CA ARG A 1035 -24.76 -4.39 1.94
C ARG A 1035 -25.24 -3.98 0.54
N GLU A 1036 -25.32 -2.69 0.23
CA GLU A 1036 -25.71 -2.21 -1.10
C GLU A 1036 -24.60 -2.56 -2.11
N ALA A 1037 -24.89 -3.46 -3.05
CA ALA A 1037 -23.89 -4.00 -3.97
C ALA A 1037 -23.24 -2.94 -4.86
N GLU A 1038 -24.02 -1.93 -5.28
CA GLU A 1038 -23.53 -0.85 -6.15
C GLU A 1038 -22.83 0.27 -5.38
N PHE A 1039 -23.16 0.47 -4.10
CA PHE A 1039 -22.59 1.57 -3.30
C PHE A 1039 -21.16 1.23 -2.83
N PRO A 1040 -20.15 2.09 -3.09
CA PRO A 1040 -18.75 1.83 -2.73
C PRO A 1040 -18.46 2.16 -1.25
N ALA A 1041 -19.26 1.64 -0.33
CA ALA A 1041 -19.10 1.90 1.11
C ALA A 1041 -17.68 1.62 1.65
N PRO A 1042 -17.00 0.52 1.26
CA PRO A 1042 -15.63 0.26 1.72
C PRO A 1042 -14.63 1.34 1.27
N ALA A 1043 -14.74 1.82 0.02
CA ALA A 1043 -13.83 2.83 -0.51
C ALA A 1043 -14.07 4.20 0.14
N LEU A 1044 -15.34 4.57 0.36
CA LEU A 1044 -15.69 5.81 1.07
C LEU A 1044 -15.25 5.78 2.54
N ALA A 1045 -15.45 4.65 3.24
CA ALA A 1045 -14.98 4.49 4.61
C ALA A 1045 -13.45 4.58 4.69
N ALA A 1046 -12.74 3.90 3.78
CA ALA A 1046 -11.29 3.96 3.68
C ALA A 1046 -10.77 5.39 3.42
N ALA A 1047 -11.41 6.12 2.50
CA ALA A 1047 -11.05 7.50 2.19
C ALA A 1047 -11.27 8.44 3.39
N LEU A 1048 -12.38 8.32 4.10
CA LEU A 1048 -12.65 9.13 5.31
C LEU A 1048 -11.67 8.80 6.44
N VAL A 1049 -11.37 7.51 6.67
CA VAL A 1049 -10.37 7.10 7.68
C VAL A 1049 -8.99 7.65 7.33
N ALA A 1050 -8.58 7.57 6.07
CA ALA A 1050 -7.30 8.12 5.62
C ALA A 1050 -7.25 9.64 5.82
N PHE A 1051 -8.29 10.38 5.42
CA PHE A 1051 -8.38 11.83 5.61
C PHE A 1051 -8.28 12.22 7.09
N LEU A 1052 -9.07 11.57 7.95
CA LEU A 1052 -9.09 11.86 9.39
C LEU A 1052 -7.78 11.47 10.09
N THR A 1053 -7.10 10.43 9.61
CA THR A 1053 -5.78 10.02 10.14
C THR A 1053 -4.74 11.10 9.87
N VAL A 1054 -4.69 11.65 8.66
CA VAL A 1054 -3.81 12.81 8.38
C VAL A 1054 -4.25 14.02 9.18
N GLY A 1055 -5.56 14.22 9.37
CA GLY A 1055 -6.13 15.30 10.19
C GLY A 1055 -5.70 15.29 11.67
N VAL A 1056 -5.26 14.17 12.24
CA VAL A 1056 -4.70 14.12 13.61
C VAL A 1056 -3.30 14.74 13.70
N VAL A 1057 -2.61 14.90 12.57
CA VAL A 1057 -1.24 15.41 12.53
C VAL A 1057 -1.07 16.62 11.61
N ASP A 1058 -2.16 17.11 11.00
CA ASP A 1058 -2.13 18.31 10.17
C ASP A 1058 -3.51 19.00 10.05
N SER A 1059 -3.50 20.30 9.79
CA SER A 1059 -4.68 21.16 9.66
C SER A 1059 -5.20 21.20 8.22
N LEU A 1060 -5.84 20.11 7.77
CA LEU A 1060 -6.27 19.96 6.37
C LEU A 1060 -7.30 20.98 5.89
N PHE A 1061 -8.04 21.64 6.79
CA PHE A 1061 -9.08 22.62 6.42
C PHE A 1061 -8.53 24.01 6.12
N ASP A 1062 -7.23 24.26 6.38
CA ASP A 1062 -6.52 25.47 5.93
C ASP A 1062 -6.57 25.65 4.41
N VAL A 1063 -6.71 24.55 3.66
CA VAL A 1063 -6.83 24.54 2.20
C VAL A 1063 -8.27 24.23 1.80
N PRO A 1064 -9.00 25.19 1.20
CA PRO A 1064 -10.42 25.03 0.90
C PRO A 1064 -10.76 23.87 -0.03
N ARG A 1065 -9.82 23.48 -0.90
CA ARG A 1065 -9.96 22.31 -1.79
C ARG A 1065 -10.02 20.99 -1.01
N MET A 1066 -9.24 20.87 0.06
CA MET A 1066 -9.25 19.70 0.94
C MET A 1066 -10.53 19.65 1.79
N ALA A 1067 -10.98 20.81 2.30
CA ALA A 1067 -12.27 20.92 2.97
C ALA A 1067 -13.43 20.52 2.03
N LEU A 1068 -13.44 21.03 0.79
CA LEU A 1068 -14.42 20.64 -0.24
C LEU A 1068 -14.40 19.13 -0.50
N LEU A 1069 -13.22 18.50 -0.63
CA LEU A 1069 -13.10 17.06 -0.83
C LEU A 1069 -13.77 16.29 0.31
N PHE A 1070 -13.47 16.61 1.57
CA PHE A 1070 -14.10 16.00 2.73
C PHE A 1070 -15.62 16.16 2.71
N TYR A 1071 -16.10 17.38 2.50
CA TYR A 1071 -17.53 17.68 2.46
C TYR A 1071 -18.25 16.99 1.30
N LEU A 1072 -17.60 16.86 0.14
CA LEU A 1072 -18.14 16.13 -1.01
C LEU A 1072 -18.29 14.63 -0.70
N LEU A 1073 -17.29 14.02 -0.07
CA LEU A 1073 -17.36 12.63 0.38
C LEU A 1073 -18.45 12.45 1.43
N TRP A 1074 -18.55 13.35 2.41
CA TRP A 1074 -19.61 13.35 3.41
C TRP A 1074 -21.00 13.42 2.75
N ALA A 1075 -21.22 14.38 1.84
CA ALA A 1075 -22.48 14.50 1.13
C ALA A 1075 -22.80 13.25 0.30
N TRP A 1076 -21.81 12.63 -0.32
CA TRP A 1076 -21.98 11.37 -1.04
C TRP A 1076 -22.50 10.24 -0.15
N THR A 1077 -22.08 10.19 1.12
CA THR A 1077 -22.58 9.22 2.11
C THR A 1077 -24.01 9.53 2.56
N ALA A 1078 -24.30 10.81 2.81
CA ALA A 1078 -25.56 11.30 3.36
C ALA A 1078 -26.72 11.27 2.35
N LEU A 1079 -26.43 11.45 1.06
CA LEU A 1079 -27.44 11.45 0.01
C LEU A 1079 -27.99 10.03 -0.23
N ARG A 1080 -29.32 9.96 -0.38
CA ARG A 1080 -30.08 8.75 -0.77
C ARG A 1080 -30.18 7.66 0.31
N GLU A 1081 -30.03 8.02 1.60
CA GLU A 1081 -30.45 7.15 2.71
C GLU A 1081 -31.95 6.82 2.52
N ARG A 1082 -32.27 5.60 2.08
CA ARG A 1082 -33.67 5.19 1.89
C ARG A 1082 -34.33 5.23 3.27
N HIS A 1083 -35.45 5.96 3.41
CA HIS A 1083 -36.30 5.83 4.59
C HIS A 1083 -36.73 4.37 4.72
N HIS A 1084 -36.05 3.60 5.58
CA HIS A 1084 -36.44 2.25 5.95
C HIS A 1084 -37.70 2.22 6.84
N LEU A 1085 -38.32 3.37 7.11
CA LEU A 1085 -39.55 3.51 7.88
C LEU A 1085 -40.75 3.61 6.93
N ARG A 1086 -41.28 2.47 6.46
CA ARG A 1086 -42.69 2.24 6.05
C ARG A 1086 -42.99 0.83 5.51
N ARG A 1087 -42.34 -0.22 6.02
CA ARG A 1087 -42.75 -1.62 5.78
C ARG A 1087 -43.44 -2.31 6.97
N SER A 1088 -43.55 -1.66 8.14
CA SER A 1088 -44.28 -2.21 9.29
C SER A 1088 -45.75 -1.79 9.40
N VAL A 1089 -46.23 -0.81 8.62
CA VAL A 1089 -47.61 -0.27 8.77
C VAL A 1089 -48.61 -0.81 7.72
N ARG A 1090 -48.14 -1.52 6.68
CA ARG A 1090 -49.04 -2.16 5.70
C ARG A 1090 -49.25 -3.66 5.91
N ALA A 1091 -48.57 -4.27 6.88
CA ALA A 1091 -48.78 -5.66 7.27
C ALA A 1091 -49.85 -5.83 8.37
N SER A 1092 -50.35 -4.75 8.97
CA SER A 1092 -51.38 -4.80 10.02
C SER A 1092 -52.80 -4.44 9.54
N GLN A 1093 -53.04 -4.34 8.21
CA GLN A 1093 -54.36 -4.06 7.64
C GLN A 1093 -54.89 -5.17 6.71
N ARG A 1094 -54.28 -6.36 6.75
CA ARG A 1094 -54.86 -7.57 6.12
C ARG A 1094 -54.79 -8.74 7.10
N ALA A 1095 -55.54 -8.61 8.18
CA ALA A 1095 -55.94 -9.72 9.04
C ALA A 1095 -57.14 -9.26 9.89
N GLN A 1096 -58.31 -9.28 9.28
CA GLN A 1096 -59.61 -9.46 9.95
C GLN A 1096 -60.44 -10.38 9.04
N PRO A 1097 -61.28 -11.24 9.64
CA PRO A 1097 -61.28 -12.70 9.45
C PRO A 1097 -61.72 -13.17 8.06
#